data_AF-A0A4S4NHP2-F1
#
_entry.id   AF-A0A4S4NHP2-F1
#
_cell.length_a   1.000
_cell.length_b   1.000
_cell.length_c   1.000
_cell.angle_alpha   90.00
_cell.angle_beta   90.00
_cell.angle_gamma   90.00
#
_symmetry.space_group_name_H-M   'P 1'
#
loop_
_entity.id
_entity.type
_entity.pdbx_description
1 polymer ?
#
loop_
_entity_poly.entity_id
_entity_poly.type
_entity_poly.pdbx_seq_one_letter_code
_entity_poly.pdbx_strand_id
1 'polypeptide(L)'
;MMLHPAFHLPRFRSVTTLSILLLASLFGSVNTLAAQEITGLEVEYSSTPLGIDVQTPRFSWQLEQGAAARGWQQTAYQIQVSGPGDTLIWDSGRITSGEALGIPYDGPALQPTTRYDWAVTVYDQRGEARRAQSWFETGLLDTRESAWRGAQWIGGGAEDLILQSHYLSVFRLAYTVQLDRDSESTRASFVYGANDVRLLDPHKNLYGVASPRDSSYVRLELDIAGPQATIRLYRVGYTREDGAGRPLFTLPVPDSVIAADGRYDPHRIEFTSVFGNTRILINGTEIGADHPDYYQGGWGRGGLIVNPHGASDVIGYPMVADVGFAVPAGQQATFSEVAIRNFRAPANVLWAEDTGGDYRGIFAGVLEADERGYHLRGGADGTFVVADPSHHAAPMLRTTFEAKPRVDQARLYVTARGVYEVFLNGERVGEDYFNPGLTQYDRTHMYQTYDVTDRVEAGATNAIGAWLGEGWWSGNYTFTGLNWNYFGDRQSLLALLVIDYADGSTQTITTDENWRLYTDGPLRYGSFFQGEVFDARREDAIAGWTTAGYDDSAWSPARTVPLEGTAFQGENNGTPVDYSEMKLIGQIGDNARVVQELTAQSVEEIRPGVYVYDMGTNMVGVPRIDLGDQEAGRDIWVRYAEVRYPDLPAYGDKVGMIMVENLRAALTHDHYITKAGPNVLQPRFTFHGYRYLEITGVDVPPPPDAVKGLVISSVHEVTADYQTSNAKVNQLFDNIVRSQYGNFLSIPTDCPQRNERMGWSGDISVFSRTATYFSDADQFFRRHLMAMRDIQYASGKFPDVAPAFDGFGGILWGSAGVTIPWEMWQQYGDTAVLREHYPAMRSYLEFLEGNIDSATNVMAGSQLGDWLSPEGKQNDNTLLWEAYYIFDLRIMAEVARVLGHDAAAADYAERVKQRRQHFLRTYLEPGTYRTVRSGYVSNSWGAPPADRQGKLLNGKPNYVDTQVSYALPLALGAVEGATADSLAARLAEAVARRNEDDGGVARPPYSLMTGFIGTAWVSKALSDHGYTDVAYRLLQQEDYPSWLYPVTQGATSIWERLNSYTIEDGFGDNNSMNSFNHYSFGAVGQWMIAHSLGIQRGAPGFKSFNLRPEPDPTGQMTEASGHYDSPYGRISAAWETDGDRLTYRVTVPANTTASLALPTSDPASVRESGEEVSARPGIKPSGFAAGRANFDLASGTYTFTALR
;
A
#
# COMPACT_ATOMS: atom_id res chain seq x y z
N MET A 1 -25.54 47.12 -16.41
CA MET A 1 -26.79 47.81 -16.78
C MET A 1 -27.95 46.92 -16.37
N MET A 2 -28.67 47.31 -15.30
CA MET A 2 -29.98 46.82 -14.79
C MET A 2 -30.16 45.30 -14.52
N LEU A 3 -30.76 44.80 -13.44
CA LEU A 3 -31.26 45.29 -12.15
C LEU A 3 -31.65 44.02 -11.34
N HIS A 4 -31.32 44.01 -10.04
CA HIS A 4 -31.85 43.10 -8.99
C HIS A 4 -33.36 43.33 -8.74
N PRO A 5 -34.13 42.45 -8.05
CA PRO A 5 -34.02 42.22 -6.58
C PRO A 5 -34.34 40.76 -6.11
N ALA A 6 -33.67 40.17 -5.10
CA ALA A 6 -33.77 40.34 -3.64
C ALA A 6 -35.19 40.16 -3.07
N PHE A 7 -35.40 39.21 -2.12
CA PHE A 7 -36.20 39.42 -0.90
C PHE A 7 -36.09 38.28 0.16
N HIS A 8 -35.57 38.68 1.33
CA HIS A 8 -35.86 38.34 2.74
C HIS A 8 -36.28 36.95 3.27
N LEU A 9 -35.51 36.53 4.29
CA LEU A 9 -35.92 35.76 5.48
C LEU A 9 -36.97 36.48 6.35
N PRO A 10 -37.73 35.74 7.18
CA PRO A 10 -37.56 35.94 8.64
C PRO A 10 -37.63 34.64 9.49
N ARG A 11 -37.12 34.77 10.73
CA ARG A 11 -37.08 33.77 11.81
C ARG A 11 -38.36 33.74 12.69
N PHE A 12 -38.50 32.62 13.42
CA PHE A 12 -39.06 32.40 14.79
C PHE A 12 -40.44 31.70 14.99
N ARG A 13 -40.33 30.49 15.59
CA ARG A 13 -41.02 29.91 16.78
C ARG A 13 -42.53 29.54 16.79
N SER A 14 -42.74 28.21 16.93
CA SER A 14 -43.52 27.47 17.95
C SER A 14 -45.06 27.29 17.90
N VAL A 15 -45.46 26.00 17.82
CA VAL A 15 -46.41 25.23 18.68
C VAL A 15 -47.90 25.10 18.29
N THR A 16 -48.32 23.81 18.13
CA THR A 16 -49.67 23.17 18.13
C THR A 16 -50.67 23.57 17.04
N THR A 17 -51.33 22.65 16.30
CA THR A 17 -52.35 21.71 16.81
C THR A 17 -52.74 20.66 15.74
N LEU A 18 -52.77 19.39 16.19
CA LEU A 18 -53.63 18.24 15.85
C LEU A 18 -54.62 18.25 14.65
N SER A 19 -54.63 17.08 13.98
CA SER A 19 -55.78 16.38 13.36
C SER A 19 -56.36 16.89 12.04
N ILE A 20 -56.10 16.14 10.96
CA ILE A 20 -57.06 15.38 10.15
C ILE A 20 -56.32 14.89 8.90
N LEU A 21 -56.04 13.59 8.82
CA LEU A 21 -56.00 12.78 7.58
C LEU A 21 -55.68 11.32 7.95
N LEU A 22 -56.63 10.70 8.65
CA LEU A 22 -56.84 9.26 8.64
C LEU A 22 -58.01 9.03 7.69
N LEU A 23 -57.77 8.42 6.53
CA LEU A 23 -58.69 7.74 5.60
C LEU A 23 -58.24 7.95 4.13
N ALA A 24 -57.16 7.27 3.74
CA ALA A 24 -56.92 6.85 2.35
C ALA A 24 -55.78 5.80 2.31
N SER A 25 -55.84 4.80 3.18
CA SER A 25 -54.90 3.67 3.20
C SER A 25 -55.68 2.37 3.03
N LEU A 26 -56.30 2.19 1.86
CA LEU A 26 -56.93 0.94 1.44
C LEU A 26 -57.21 1.04 -0.06
N PHE A 27 -56.19 0.86 -0.91
CA PHE A 27 -56.30 0.25 -2.23
C PHE A 27 -54.91 -0.16 -2.74
N GLY A 28 -54.60 -1.44 -2.56
CA GLY A 28 -53.76 -2.27 -3.42
C GLY A 28 -52.37 -1.74 -3.79
N SER A 29 -51.42 -1.84 -2.87
CA SER A 29 -50.06 -2.20 -3.28
C SER A 29 -50.13 -3.61 -3.88
N VAL A 30 -50.09 -3.68 -5.21
CA VAL A 30 -49.76 -4.93 -5.89
C VAL A 30 -48.32 -5.23 -5.48
N ASN A 31 -48.16 -6.13 -4.50
CA ASN A 31 -46.89 -6.81 -4.28
C ASN A 31 -46.57 -7.53 -5.59
N THR A 32 -45.76 -6.92 -6.44
CA THR A 32 -45.00 -7.68 -7.42
C THR A 32 -44.12 -8.61 -6.59
N LEU A 33 -44.53 -9.87 -6.47
CA LEU A 33 -43.66 -10.96 -6.07
C LEU A 33 -42.44 -10.88 -7.00
N ALA A 34 -41.32 -10.36 -6.52
CA ALA A 34 -40.08 -10.39 -7.26
C ALA A 34 -39.80 -11.85 -7.67
N ALA A 35 -39.55 -12.07 -8.95
CA ALA A 35 -39.20 -13.38 -9.47
C ALA A 35 -37.85 -13.83 -8.86
N GLN A 36 -37.63 -15.13 -8.79
CA GLN A 36 -36.32 -15.69 -8.44
C GLN A 36 -35.37 -15.50 -9.63
N GLU A 37 -34.17 -15.00 -9.38
CA GLU A 37 -33.20 -14.64 -10.41
C GLU A 37 -31.81 -15.21 -10.12
N ILE A 38 -31.04 -15.45 -11.18
CA ILE A 38 -29.62 -15.77 -11.12
C ILE A 38 -28.89 -14.45 -11.36
N THR A 39 -28.12 -14.00 -10.38
CA THR A 39 -27.37 -12.74 -10.40
C THR A 39 -25.89 -13.02 -10.12
N GLY A 40 -25.04 -11.99 -10.11
CA GLY A 40 -23.61 -12.13 -9.78
C GLY A 40 -22.89 -13.19 -10.64
N LEU A 41 -23.15 -13.23 -11.95
CA LEU A 41 -22.46 -14.14 -12.86
C LEU A 41 -21.01 -13.69 -12.99
N GLU A 42 -20.08 -14.55 -12.57
CA GLU A 42 -18.66 -14.22 -12.52
C GLU A 42 -17.80 -15.32 -13.12
N VAL A 43 -16.69 -14.89 -13.71
CA VAL A 43 -15.57 -15.73 -14.13
C VAL A 43 -14.33 -15.21 -13.43
N GLU A 44 -13.59 -16.07 -12.74
CA GLU A 44 -12.42 -15.65 -11.93
C GLU A 44 -12.76 -14.51 -10.93
N TYR A 45 -13.97 -14.55 -10.34
CA TYR A 45 -14.48 -13.55 -9.39
C TYR A 45 -14.59 -12.13 -9.98
N SER A 46 -14.87 -12.04 -11.28
CA SER A 46 -15.16 -10.79 -11.98
C SER A 46 -16.33 -11.00 -12.95
N SER A 47 -17.16 -9.98 -13.14
CA SER A 47 -18.45 -10.11 -13.85
C SER A 47 -18.33 -10.35 -15.35
N THR A 48 -17.40 -9.65 -16.01
CA THR A 48 -17.15 -9.71 -17.46
C THR A 48 -15.65 -9.54 -17.73
N PRO A 49 -14.79 -10.44 -17.22
CA PRO A 49 -13.36 -10.22 -17.25
C PRO A 49 -12.84 -10.25 -18.69
N LEU A 50 -11.99 -9.27 -19.01
CA LEU A 50 -11.39 -9.07 -20.30
C LEU A 50 -9.88 -9.27 -20.22
N GLY A 51 -9.35 -10.19 -21.04
CA GLY A 51 -7.91 -10.44 -21.13
C GLY A 51 -7.36 -11.36 -20.05
N ILE A 52 -8.15 -12.32 -19.55
CA ILE A 52 -7.67 -13.29 -18.55
C ILE A 52 -6.75 -14.33 -19.18
N ASP A 53 -5.65 -14.64 -18.49
CA ASP A 53 -4.69 -15.66 -18.93
C ASP A 53 -4.87 -17.02 -18.23
N VAL A 54 -6.06 -17.25 -17.65
CA VAL A 54 -6.40 -18.49 -16.95
C VAL A 54 -6.95 -19.51 -17.95
N GLN A 55 -6.24 -20.63 -18.13
CA GLN A 55 -6.62 -21.70 -19.05
C GLN A 55 -7.82 -22.54 -18.59
N THR A 56 -8.06 -22.57 -17.29
CA THR A 56 -9.19 -23.29 -16.67
C THR A 56 -9.98 -22.32 -15.80
N PRO A 57 -10.65 -21.32 -16.43
CA PRO A 57 -11.34 -20.28 -15.68
C PRO A 57 -12.48 -20.87 -14.85
N ARG A 58 -12.84 -20.21 -13.77
CA ARG A 58 -13.78 -20.69 -12.77
C ARG A 58 -15.05 -19.85 -12.76
N PHE A 59 -16.19 -20.50 -12.83
CA PHE A 59 -17.52 -19.88 -12.87
C PHE A 59 -18.15 -19.81 -11.48
N SER A 60 -18.73 -18.67 -11.16
CA SER A 60 -19.52 -18.44 -9.94
C SER A 60 -20.83 -17.74 -10.27
N TRP A 61 -21.87 -17.97 -9.45
CA TRP A 61 -23.14 -17.26 -9.56
C TRP A 61 -23.87 -17.15 -8.23
N GLN A 62 -24.62 -16.06 -8.08
CA GLN A 62 -25.51 -15.83 -6.96
C GLN A 62 -26.96 -16.11 -7.32
N LEU A 63 -27.73 -16.35 -6.27
CA LEU A 63 -29.13 -16.73 -6.33
C LEU A 63 -29.93 -15.74 -5.49
N GLU A 64 -30.84 -15.00 -6.11
CA GLU A 64 -31.73 -14.06 -5.41
C GLU A 64 -33.15 -14.60 -5.27
N GLN A 65 -33.75 -14.33 -4.11
CA GLN A 65 -35.14 -14.69 -3.80
C GLN A 65 -35.91 -13.48 -3.29
N GLY A 66 -37.21 -13.41 -3.59
CA GLY A 66 -38.08 -12.37 -3.04
C GLY A 66 -38.16 -12.42 -1.51
N ALA A 67 -38.32 -11.25 -0.87
CA ALA A 67 -38.25 -11.08 0.60
C ALA A 67 -39.21 -11.97 1.43
N ALA A 68 -40.31 -12.45 0.85
CA ALA A 68 -41.27 -13.34 1.51
C ALA A 68 -40.98 -14.84 1.31
N ALA A 69 -40.04 -15.20 0.43
CA ALA A 69 -39.68 -16.59 0.15
C ALA A 69 -38.68 -17.11 1.20
N ARG A 70 -38.76 -18.41 1.51
CA ARG A 70 -37.82 -19.12 2.39
C ARG A 70 -37.39 -20.45 1.76
N GLY A 71 -36.16 -20.85 2.02
CA GLY A 71 -35.60 -22.15 1.66
C GLY A 71 -35.45 -22.38 0.16
N TRP A 72 -35.16 -21.33 -0.61
CA TRP A 72 -34.74 -21.51 -1.99
C TRP A 72 -33.32 -22.04 -2.05
N GLN A 73 -33.14 -23.12 -2.83
CA GLN A 73 -31.87 -23.83 -2.94
C GLN A 73 -31.70 -24.41 -4.35
N GLN A 74 -30.45 -24.40 -4.82
CA GLN A 74 -30.07 -25.11 -6.04
C GLN A 74 -29.94 -26.61 -5.74
N THR A 75 -30.45 -27.45 -6.65
CA THR A 75 -30.28 -28.90 -6.62
C THR A 75 -29.42 -29.44 -7.76
N ALA A 76 -29.36 -28.70 -8.88
CA ALA A 76 -28.48 -29.01 -10.00
C ALA A 76 -28.15 -27.75 -10.80
N TYR A 77 -27.07 -27.80 -11.57
CA TYR A 77 -26.72 -26.78 -12.56
C TYR A 77 -26.30 -27.40 -13.90
N GLN A 78 -26.23 -26.59 -14.95
CA GLN A 78 -25.61 -26.90 -16.23
C GLN A 78 -24.95 -25.64 -16.78
N ILE A 79 -23.66 -25.69 -17.08
CA ILE A 79 -22.90 -24.61 -17.71
C ILE A 79 -22.67 -24.95 -19.18
N GLN A 80 -22.89 -23.97 -20.05
CA GLN A 80 -22.59 -24.07 -21.47
C GLN A 80 -21.71 -22.91 -21.86
N VAL A 81 -20.59 -23.18 -22.52
CA VAL A 81 -19.65 -22.18 -23.04
C VAL A 81 -19.62 -22.29 -24.55
N SER A 82 -19.84 -21.16 -25.23
CA SER A 82 -19.83 -21.03 -26.67
C SER A 82 -18.72 -20.08 -27.10
N GLY A 83 -18.03 -20.41 -28.18
CA GLY A 83 -17.01 -19.56 -28.80
C GLY A 83 -17.58 -18.78 -29.99
N PRO A 84 -16.71 -18.16 -30.81
CA PRO A 84 -17.12 -17.38 -31.97
C PRO A 84 -18.13 -18.10 -32.88
N GLY A 85 -19.15 -17.35 -33.32
CA GLY A 85 -20.23 -17.87 -34.16
C GLY A 85 -21.23 -18.79 -33.43
N ASP A 86 -21.40 -18.61 -32.12
CA ASP A 86 -22.27 -19.42 -31.25
C ASP A 86 -21.94 -20.92 -31.25
N THR A 87 -20.67 -21.25 -31.50
CA THR A 87 -20.22 -22.64 -31.52
C THR A 87 -20.12 -23.16 -30.09
N LEU A 88 -20.95 -24.14 -29.70
CA LEU A 88 -20.86 -24.77 -28.38
C LEU A 88 -19.49 -25.48 -28.21
N ILE A 89 -18.67 -24.97 -27.30
CA ILE A 89 -17.31 -25.47 -27.02
C ILE A 89 -17.32 -26.44 -25.83
N TRP A 90 -18.13 -26.15 -24.82
CA TRP A 90 -18.25 -26.98 -23.63
C TRP A 90 -19.68 -26.98 -23.10
N ASP A 91 -20.13 -28.15 -22.63
CA ASP A 91 -21.37 -28.34 -21.92
C ASP A 91 -21.09 -29.28 -20.75
N SER A 92 -21.29 -28.82 -19.52
CA SER A 92 -21.07 -29.63 -18.33
C SER A 92 -22.08 -30.79 -18.22
N GLY A 93 -23.16 -30.75 -18.99
CA GLY A 93 -24.38 -31.50 -18.71
C GLY A 93 -25.03 -31.06 -17.40
N ARG A 94 -26.14 -31.71 -17.04
CA ARG A 94 -26.80 -31.47 -15.75
C ARG A 94 -26.00 -32.14 -14.62
N ILE A 95 -25.38 -31.33 -13.77
CA ILE A 95 -24.64 -31.76 -12.59
C ILE A 95 -25.54 -31.61 -11.35
N THR A 96 -25.80 -32.71 -10.65
CA THR A 96 -26.55 -32.70 -9.37
C THR A 96 -25.65 -32.18 -8.25
N SER A 97 -25.66 -30.87 -8.04
CA SER A 97 -24.89 -30.19 -6.99
C SER A 97 -25.54 -28.86 -6.60
N GLY A 98 -25.41 -28.49 -5.32
CA GLY A 98 -25.77 -27.17 -4.80
C GLY A 98 -24.63 -26.14 -4.89
N GLU A 99 -23.41 -26.56 -5.25
CA GLU A 99 -22.27 -25.66 -5.40
C GLU A 99 -22.51 -24.61 -6.49
N ALA A 100 -22.10 -23.37 -6.22
CA ALA A 100 -22.25 -22.25 -7.17
C ALA A 100 -21.01 -21.34 -7.21
N LEU A 101 -19.91 -21.77 -6.61
CA LEU A 101 -18.66 -21.00 -6.55
C LEU A 101 -17.51 -21.80 -7.16
N GLY A 102 -16.66 -21.10 -7.92
CA GLY A 102 -15.36 -21.63 -8.32
C GLY A 102 -15.43 -22.87 -9.21
N ILE A 103 -16.50 -23.06 -9.99
CA ILE A 103 -16.69 -24.24 -10.83
C ILE A 103 -15.72 -24.18 -12.02
N PRO A 104 -14.72 -25.07 -12.11
CA PRO A 104 -13.70 -24.98 -13.15
C PRO A 104 -14.27 -25.34 -14.53
N TYR A 105 -13.83 -24.62 -15.54
CA TYR A 105 -13.98 -25.01 -16.93
C TYR A 105 -13.27 -26.35 -17.20
N ASP A 106 -14.00 -27.30 -17.78
CA ASP A 106 -13.51 -28.65 -18.13
C ASP A 106 -13.68 -28.94 -19.63
N GLY A 107 -13.63 -27.90 -20.46
CA GLY A 107 -13.71 -28.00 -21.91
C GLY A 107 -12.34 -28.07 -22.60
N PRO A 108 -12.32 -28.04 -23.94
CA PRO A 108 -11.10 -27.94 -24.74
C PRO A 108 -10.26 -26.70 -24.40
N ALA A 109 -8.95 -26.75 -24.66
CA ALA A 109 -8.05 -25.62 -24.42
C ALA A 109 -8.55 -24.33 -25.08
N LEU A 110 -8.57 -23.26 -24.29
CA LEU A 110 -9.02 -21.95 -24.75
C LEU A 110 -8.00 -21.34 -25.72
N GLN A 111 -8.52 -20.68 -26.74
CA GLN A 111 -7.74 -19.90 -27.69
C GLN A 111 -7.43 -18.51 -27.14
N PRO A 112 -6.25 -17.93 -27.44
CA PRO A 112 -5.91 -16.57 -27.04
C PRO A 112 -6.79 -15.55 -27.77
N THR A 113 -6.90 -14.35 -27.20
CA THR A 113 -7.62 -13.20 -27.78
C THR A 113 -9.03 -13.57 -28.26
N THR A 114 -9.75 -14.37 -27.49
CA THR A 114 -11.03 -14.96 -27.89
C THR A 114 -12.09 -14.74 -26.81
N ARG A 115 -13.23 -14.18 -27.21
CA ARG A 115 -14.41 -14.06 -26.35
C ARG A 115 -15.19 -15.38 -26.34
N TYR A 116 -15.64 -15.76 -25.15
CA TYR A 116 -16.51 -16.89 -24.91
C TYR A 116 -17.77 -16.42 -24.19
N ASP A 117 -18.93 -16.67 -24.79
CA ASP A 117 -20.21 -16.53 -24.13
C ASP A 117 -20.48 -17.77 -23.27
N TRP A 118 -20.99 -17.57 -22.07
CA TRP A 118 -21.38 -18.69 -21.22
C TRP A 118 -22.76 -18.48 -20.63
N ALA A 119 -23.44 -19.59 -20.37
CA ALA A 119 -24.73 -19.58 -19.72
C ALA A 119 -24.80 -20.67 -18.67
N VAL A 120 -25.41 -20.34 -17.54
CA VAL A 120 -25.72 -21.28 -16.47
C VAL A 120 -27.23 -21.50 -16.43
N THR A 121 -27.63 -22.76 -16.33
CA THR A 121 -29.00 -23.17 -16.05
C THR A 121 -29.05 -23.81 -14.66
N VAL A 122 -29.81 -23.21 -13.75
CA VAL A 122 -29.96 -23.64 -12.35
C VAL A 122 -31.32 -24.33 -12.18
N TYR A 123 -31.33 -25.46 -11.50
CA TYR A 123 -32.54 -26.21 -11.15
C TYR A 123 -32.79 -26.12 -9.64
N ASP A 124 -33.97 -25.66 -9.25
CA ASP A 124 -34.33 -25.50 -7.84
C ASP A 124 -34.90 -26.79 -7.22
N GLN A 125 -35.30 -26.72 -5.94
CA GLN A 125 -35.91 -27.84 -5.21
C GLN A 125 -37.30 -28.26 -5.71
N ARG A 126 -37.94 -27.46 -6.56
CA ARG A 126 -39.23 -27.78 -7.21
C ARG A 126 -39.02 -28.37 -8.61
N GLY A 127 -37.77 -28.46 -9.07
CA GLY A 127 -37.42 -28.89 -10.41
C GLY A 127 -37.61 -27.80 -11.47
N GLU A 128 -37.85 -26.56 -11.08
CA GLU A 128 -37.93 -25.43 -12.00
C GLU A 128 -36.53 -25.03 -12.46
N ALA A 129 -36.38 -24.79 -13.76
CA ALA A 129 -35.13 -24.33 -14.35
C ALA A 129 -35.15 -22.80 -14.57
N ARG A 130 -34.01 -22.15 -14.34
CA ARG A 130 -33.74 -20.75 -14.69
C ARG A 130 -32.41 -20.67 -15.40
N ARG A 131 -32.28 -19.75 -16.36
CA ARG A 131 -31.07 -19.57 -17.16
C ARG A 131 -30.63 -18.12 -17.13
N ALA A 132 -29.33 -17.89 -17.00
CA ALA A 132 -28.70 -16.59 -17.17
C ALA A 132 -27.40 -16.76 -17.97
N GLN A 133 -26.90 -15.67 -18.57
CA GLN A 133 -25.73 -15.68 -19.45
C GLN A 133 -24.83 -14.47 -19.20
N SER A 134 -23.54 -14.65 -19.41
CA SER A 134 -22.51 -13.61 -19.39
C SER A 134 -21.40 -14.04 -20.37
N TRP A 135 -20.26 -13.37 -20.35
CA TRP A 135 -19.11 -13.68 -21.20
C TRP A 135 -17.80 -13.44 -20.45
N PHE A 136 -16.72 -14.06 -20.94
CA PHE A 136 -15.35 -13.74 -20.56
C PHE A 136 -14.48 -13.74 -21.81
N GLU A 137 -13.33 -13.08 -21.77
CA GLU A 137 -12.44 -13.01 -22.91
C GLU A 137 -10.99 -13.27 -22.50
N THR A 138 -10.31 -14.14 -23.25
CA THR A 138 -8.94 -14.53 -22.96
C THR A 138 -7.93 -13.49 -23.42
N GLY A 139 -6.82 -13.39 -22.68
CA GLY A 139 -5.66 -12.60 -23.05
C GLY A 139 -4.79 -13.30 -24.08
N LEU A 140 -3.47 -13.09 -24.00
CA LEU A 140 -2.49 -13.68 -24.90
C LEU A 140 -2.22 -15.16 -24.61
N LEU A 141 -2.56 -15.66 -23.41
CA LEU A 141 -2.37 -17.05 -22.92
C LEU A 141 -0.96 -17.65 -23.07
N ASP A 142 0.03 -16.83 -23.43
CA ASP A 142 1.43 -17.19 -23.60
C ASP A 142 2.27 -16.13 -22.91
N THR A 143 3.08 -16.56 -21.93
CA THR A 143 3.79 -15.64 -21.05
C THR A 143 5.07 -15.06 -21.66
N ARG A 144 5.39 -15.42 -22.90
CA ARG A 144 6.63 -15.02 -23.59
C ARG A 144 6.39 -13.75 -24.41
N GLU A 145 7.46 -12.96 -24.58
CA GLU A 145 7.43 -11.77 -25.46
C GLU A 145 7.01 -12.11 -26.90
N SER A 146 7.22 -13.33 -27.38
CA SER A 146 6.75 -13.77 -28.71
C SER A 146 5.24 -13.66 -28.91
N ALA A 147 4.44 -13.71 -27.84
CA ALA A 147 2.99 -13.55 -27.90
C ALA A 147 2.56 -12.14 -28.36
N TRP A 148 3.45 -11.16 -28.23
CA TRP A 148 3.23 -9.76 -28.57
C TRP A 148 3.45 -9.42 -30.04
N ARG A 149 3.54 -10.45 -30.91
CA ARG A 149 3.54 -10.35 -32.38
C ARG A 149 4.62 -9.39 -32.93
N GLY A 150 5.77 -9.32 -32.27
CA GLY A 150 6.90 -8.48 -32.69
C GLY A 150 6.93 -7.07 -32.09
N ALA A 151 6.01 -6.75 -31.17
CA ALA A 151 6.10 -5.53 -30.38
C ALA A 151 7.42 -5.49 -29.58
N GLN A 152 7.97 -4.29 -29.47
CA GLN A 152 9.22 -4.01 -28.80
C GLN A 152 8.99 -3.11 -27.59
N TRP A 153 9.80 -3.27 -26.56
CA TRP A 153 9.88 -2.29 -25.46
C TRP A 153 10.47 -1.00 -26.00
N ILE A 154 9.68 0.07 -26.11
CA ILE A 154 10.14 1.35 -26.66
C ILE A 154 10.08 2.47 -25.62
N GLY A 155 10.99 3.44 -25.72
CA GLY A 155 11.12 4.56 -24.82
C GLY A 155 12.24 5.50 -25.24
N GLY A 156 12.81 6.23 -24.26
CA GLY A 156 13.95 7.13 -24.44
C GLY A 156 15.32 6.45 -24.46
N GLY A 157 16.28 7.15 -25.06
CA GLY A 157 17.71 6.82 -25.05
C GLY A 157 18.41 7.21 -23.74
N ALA A 158 19.74 7.17 -23.74
CA ALA A 158 20.54 7.59 -22.58
C ALA A 158 20.52 9.12 -22.38
N GLU A 159 20.37 9.84 -23.48
CA GLU A 159 20.26 11.29 -23.57
C GLU A 159 18.88 11.84 -23.21
N ASP A 160 17.90 10.97 -22.95
CA ASP A 160 16.50 11.33 -22.68
C ASP A 160 16.12 11.13 -21.19
N LEU A 161 17.09 10.75 -20.35
CA LEU A 161 16.85 10.48 -18.93
C LEU A 161 16.44 11.75 -18.21
N ILE A 162 15.39 11.64 -17.39
CA ILE A 162 14.85 12.77 -16.64
C ILE A 162 15.78 13.10 -15.48
N LEU A 163 16.12 14.39 -15.33
CA LEU A 163 16.72 14.91 -14.11
C LEU A 163 15.84 16.03 -13.57
N GLN A 164 15.28 15.83 -12.38
CA GLN A 164 14.73 16.91 -11.54
C GLN A 164 15.64 17.07 -10.31
N SER A 165 16.61 17.98 -10.42
CA SER A 165 17.73 18.11 -9.50
C SER A 165 17.28 18.43 -8.06
N HIS A 166 16.25 19.26 -7.92
CA HIS A 166 15.64 19.67 -6.65
C HIS A 166 14.83 18.55 -5.96
N TYR A 167 14.65 17.42 -6.62
CA TYR A 167 13.91 16.24 -6.11
C TYR A 167 14.83 15.01 -5.96
N LEU A 168 16.13 15.14 -6.26
CA LEU A 168 17.09 14.04 -6.25
C LEU A 168 17.97 14.05 -4.98
N SER A 169 17.59 13.24 -3.98
CA SER A 169 18.33 13.12 -2.70
C SER A 169 19.27 11.91 -2.62
N VAL A 170 19.29 11.06 -3.65
CA VAL A 170 20.16 9.88 -3.73
C VAL A 170 20.85 9.85 -5.09
N PHE A 171 22.16 10.06 -5.11
CA PHE A 171 22.89 10.27 -6.36
C PHE A 171 24.38 9.96 -6.25
N ARG A 172 25.05 9.89 -7.41
CA ARG A 172 26.50 10.01 -7.53
C ARG A 172 26.83 11.27 -8.31
N LEU A 173 27.87 11.98 -7.89
CA LEU A 173 28.40 13.13 -8.58
C LEU A 173 29.91 12.95 -8.79
N ALA A 174 30.39 13.33 -9.96
CA ALA A 174 31.81 13.34 -10.28
C ALA A 174 32.19 14.65 -10.96
N TYR A 175 33.42 15.12 -10.73
CA TYR A 175 34.06 16.20 -11.46
C TYR A 175 35.59 16.05 -11.35
N THR A 176 36.31 16.65 -12.28
CA THR A 176 37.76 16.79 -12.24
C THR A 176 38.11 18.24 -11.99
N VAL A 177 39.01 18.51 -11.05
CA VAL A 177 39.50 19.87 -10.73
C VAL A 177 41.00 19.95 -10.94
N GLN A 178 41.45 21.02 -11.59
CA GLN A 178 42.86 21.34 -11.74
C GLN A 178 43.12 22.78 -11.27
N LEU A 179 43.95 22.93 -10.25
CA LEU A 179 44.38 24.25 -9.78
C LEU A 179 45.46 24.82 -10.70
N ASP A 180 45.41 26.12 -10.95
CA ASP A 180 46.37 26.77 -11.84
C ASP A 180 47.73 26.99 -11.16
N ARG A 181 48.77 26.41 -11.75
CA ARG A 181 50.15 26.50 -11.24
C ARG A 181 50.72 27.91 -11.39
N ASP A 182 50.44 28.58 -12.50
CA ASP A 182 51.08 29.85 -12.86
C ASP A 182 50.62 31.00 -11.97
N SER A 183 49.38 30.94 -11.48
CA SER A 183 48.84 31.85 -10.47
C SER A 183 49.04 31.40 -9.02
N GLU A 184 49.80 30.32 -8.79
CA GLU A 184 50.03 29.74 -7.46
C GLU A 184 48.72 29.43 -6.72
N SER A 185 47.72 28.93 -7.46
CA SER A 185 46.40 28.64 -6.91
C SER A 185 46.44 27.43 -5.97
N THR A 186 45.94 27.63 -4.78
CA THR A 186 45.87 26.65 -3.70
C THR A 186 44.49 26.07 -3.48
N ARG A 187 43.42 26.75 -3.92
CA ARG A 187 42.04 26.38 -3.57
C ARG A 187 41.03 26.62 -4.68
N ALA A 188 40.12 25.66 -4.84
CA ALA A 188 38.92 25.78 -5.65
C ALA A 188 37.87 24.79 -5.17
N SER A 189 36.60 25.06 -5.44
CA SER A 189 35.49 24.25 -4.94
C SER A 189 34.44 23.92 -5.99
N PHE A 190 33.87 22.73 -5.84
CA PHE A 190 32.60 22.37 -6.46
C PHE A 190 31.43 22.62 -5.49
N VAL A 191 30.29 23.04 -6.02
CA VAL A 191 29.09 23.43 -5.27
C VAL A 191 27.90 22.58 -5.73
N TYR A 192 27.10 22.10 -4.79
CA TYR A 192 25.83 21.41 -5.04
C TYR A 192 24.85 21.67 -3.90
N GLY A 193 23.60 21.25 -4.04
CA GLY A 193 22.55 21.53 -3.05
C GLY A 193 22.29 23.03 -2.91
N ALA A 194 22.65 23.82 -3.93
CA ALA A 194 22.49 25.24 -3.91
C ALA A 194 21.04 25.61 -4.25
N ASN A 195 20.54 26.67 -3.62
CA ASN A 195 19.19 27.19 -3.90
C ASN A 195 18.07 26.16 -3.75
N ASP A 196 18.24 25.13 -2.90
CA ASP A 196 17.15 24.20 -2.57
C ASP A 196 15.92 25.03 -2.17
N VAL A 197 14.85 24.87 -2.95
CA VAL A 197 13.64 25.70 -2.85
C VAL A 197 13.02 25.71 -1.46
N ARG A 198 13.27 24.67 -0.65
CA ARG A 198 12.80 24.56 0.73
C ARG A 198 13.54 25.50 1.68
N LEU A 199 14.77 25.89 1.35
CA LEU A 199 15.63 26.75 2.15
C LEU A 199 15.51 28.23 1.77
N LEU A 200 14.84 28.55 0.66
CA LEU A 200 14.54 29.93 0.24
C LEU A 200 13.33 30.52 0.97
N ASP A 201 12.54 29.67 1.64
CA ASP A 201 11.29 30.03 2.29
C ASP A 201 11.24 29.44 3.71
N PRO A 202 11.08 30.26 4.77
CA PRO A 202 11.10 29.80 6.15
C PRO A 202 9.89 28.92 6.51
N HIS A 203 8.88 28.84 5.66
CA HIS A 203 7.68 28.02 5.88
C HIS A 203 7.82 26.62 5.29
N LYS A 204 8.80 26.39 4.41
CA LYS A 204 9.00 25.11 3.71
C LYS A 204 10.02 24.17 4.37
N ASN A 205 10.61 24.56 5.50
CA ASN A 205 11.58 23.74 6.24
C ASN A 205 11.39 23.82 7.76
N LEU A 206 11.89 22.81 8.46
CA LEU A 206 11.74 22.66 9.91
C LEU A 206 12.61 23.62 10.75
N TYR A 207 13.63 24.23 10.13
CA TYR A 207 14.57 25.12 10.81
C TYR A 207 14.14 26.59 10.74
N GLY A 208 13.06 26.90 10.02
CA GLY A 208 12.58 28.26 9.80
C GLY A 208 13.66 29.14 9.15
N VAL A 209 14.45 28.58 8.24
CA VAL A 209 15.52 29.28 7.52
C VAL A 209 15.00 29.82 6.19
N ALA A 210 15.40 31.04 5.85
CA ALA A 210 15.12 31.71 4.59
C ALA A 210 16.43 32.28 4.03
N SER A 211 17.20 31.42 3.38
CA SER A 211 18.47 31.80 2.79
C SER A 211 18.22 32.62 1.53
N PRO A 212 18.90 33.78 1.35
CA PRO A 212 18.91 34.46 0.07
C PRO A 212 19.39 33.51 -1.03
N ARG A 213 19.01 33.79 -2.28
CA ARG A 213 19.55 33.08 -3.43
C ARG A 213 21.09 33.12 -3.39
N ASP A 214 21.70 32.00 -3.74
CA ASP A 214 23.14 31.73 -3.75
C ASP A 214 23.80 31.77 -2.36
N SER A 215 23.00 31.72 -1.28
CA SER A 215 23.49 31.74 0.11
C SER A 215 23.16 30.47 0.91
N SER A 216 22.57 29.46 0.27
CA SER A 216 22.48 28.10 0.82
C SER A 216 23.08 27.12 -0.17
N TYR A 217 24.01 26.27 0.29
CA TYR A 217 24.73 25.29 -0.55
C TYR A 217 25.60 24.33 0.28
N VAL A 218 26.03 23.24 -0.36
CA VAL A 218 27.15 22.41 0.08
C VAL A 218 28.32 22.61 -0.86
N ARG A 219 29.52 22.79 -0.31
CA ARG A 219 30.74 23.08 -1.07
C ARG A 219 31.87 22.13 -0.70
N LEU A 220 32.45 21.46 -1.69
CA LEU A 220 33.66 20.63 -1.55
C LEU A 220 34.85 21.43 -2.08
N GLU A 221 35.76 21.86 -1.19
CA GLU A 221 36.97 22.61 -1.52
C GLU A 221 38.20 21.70 -1.48
N LEU A 222 38.94 21.61 -2.58
CA LEU A 222 40.30 21.08 -2.59
C LEU A 222 41.25 22.20 -2.15
N ASP A 223 42.03 21.97 -1.10
CA ASP A 223 43.05 22.90 -0.59
C ASP A 223 44.44 22.24 -0.55
N ILE A 224 45.39 22.77 -1.33
CA ILE A 224 46.79 22.33 -1.42
C ILE A 224 47.80 23.30 -0.78
N ALA A 225 47.32 24.32 -0.04
CA ALA A 225 48.18 25.33 0.61
C ALA A 225 49.05 24.72 1.73
N GLY A 226 48.55 23.66 2.36
CA GLY A 226 49.25 22.96 3.43
C GLY A 226 50.40 22.06 2.96
N PRO A 227 51.18 21.49 3.91
CA PRO A 227 52.17 20.46 3.59
C PRO A 227 51.52 19.19 3.02
N GLN A 228 50.29 18.90 3.45
CA GLN A 228 49.42 17.84 2.95
C GLN A 228 48.15 18.48 2.37
N ALA A 229 47.68 17.98 1.23
CA ALA A 229 46.42 18.42 0.65
C ALA A 229 45.24 18.05 1.56
N THR A 230 44.18 18.86 1.54
CA THR A 230 42.94 18.59 2.30
C THR A 230 41.73 18.76 1.41
N ILE A 231 40.69 17.97 1.67
CA ILE A 231 39.34 18.23 1.16
C ILE A 231 38.50 18.78 2.30
N ARG A 232 37.89 19.95 2.10
CA ARG A 232 37.03 20.61 3.08
C ARG A 232 35.59 20.61 2.60
N LEU A 233 34.70 20.09 3.43
CA LEU A 233 33.27 20.09 3.16
C LEU A 233 32.60 21.20 3.97
N TYR A 234 31.89 22.10 3.31
CA TYR A 234 31.10 23.16 3.94
C TYR A 234 29.61 22.89 3.73
N ARG A 235 28.80 23.16 4.77
CA ARG A 235 27.35 23.31 4.67
C ARG A 235 27.00 24.74 5.04
N VAL A 236 26.25 25.43 4.20
CA VAL A 236 25.92 26.85 4.34
C VAL A 236 24.42 27.03 4.18
N GLY A 237 23.77 27.72 5.11
CA GLY A 237 22.37 28.15 4.97
C GLY A 237 21.30 27.05 5.08
N TYR A 238 21.64 25.84 5.55
CA TYR A 238 20.65 24.78 5.83
C TYR A 238 20.10 24.89 7.25
N THR A 239 20.94 25.35 8.18
CA THR A 239 20.58 25.67 9.56
C THR A 239 21.12 27.05 9.94
N ARG A 240 20.64 27.61 11.06
CA ARG A 240 21.13 28.88 11.60
C ARG A 240 22.58 28.81 12.11
N GLU A 241 23.12 27.61 12.29
CA GLU A 241 24.49 27.36 12.78
C GLU A 241 25.51 27.19 11.66
N ASP A 242 25.03 27.13 10.41
CA ASP A 242 25.88 26.97 9.24
C ASP A 242 26.56 28.29 8.87
N GLY A 243 27.73 28.22 8.23
CA GLY A 243 28.46 29.42 7.83
C GLY A 243 29.55 29.16 6.79
N ALA A 244 29.67 30.06 5.82
CA ALA A 244 30.60 29.92 4.69
C ALA A 244 32.10 29.88 5.08
N GLY A 245 32.43 30.37 6.29
CA GLY A 245 33.81 30.38 6.80
C GLY A 245 34.22 29.15 7.61
N ARG A 246 33.28 28.25 7.96
CA ARG A 246 33.55 27.10 8.83
C ARG A 246 33.24 25.79 8.10
N PRO A 247 34.26 24.96 7.79
CA PRO A 247 33.99 23.64 7.23
C PRO A 247 33.29 22.75 8.26
N LEU A 248 32.35 21.94 7.79
CA LEU A 248 31.75 20.85 8.55
C LEU A 248 32.77 19.74 8.78
N PHE A 249 33.54 19.40 7.75
CA PHE A 249 34.65 18.44 7.82
C PHE A 249 35.89 18.99 7.12
N THR A 250 37.07 18.74 7.69
CA THR A 250 38.37 18.96 7.05
C THR A 250 39.12 17.64 7.07
N LEU A 251 39.29 17.04 5.89
CA LEU A 251 39.82 15.69 5.76
C LEU A 251 41.19 15.74 5.09
N PRO A 252 42.25 15.20 5.71
CA PRO A 252 43.56 15.10 5.08
C PRO A 252 43.52 14.12 3.91
N VAL A 253 44.12 14.51 2.79
CA VAL A 253 44.28 13.63 1.62
C VAL A 253 45.64 12.95 1.72
N PRO A 254 45.74 11.62 1.69
CA PRO A 254 47.02 10.93 1.76
C PRO A 254 47.95 11.32 0.62
N ASP A 255 49.26 11.43 0.90
CA ASP A 255 50.28 11.74 -0.12
C ASP A 255 50.32 10.69 -1.26
N SER A 256 49.83 9.47 -0.99
CA SER A 256 49.66 8.42 -2.00
C SER A 256 48.55 8.71 -3.01
N VAL A 257 47.67 9.67 -2.73
CA VAL A 257 46.55 10.09 -3.58
C VAL A 257 46.87 11.40 -4.31
N ILE A 258 47.44 12.38 -3.58
CA ILE A 258 47.95 13.63 -4.14
C ILE A 258 49.37 13.84 -3.62
N ALA A 259 50.37 13.55 -4.46
CA ALA A 259 51.77 13.76 -4.13
C ALA A 259 52.18 15.24 -4.22
N ALA A 260 53.24 15.62 -3.51
CA ALA A 260 53.67 17.01 -3.42
C ALA A 260 54.08 17.63 -4.78
N ASP A 261 54.62 16.84 -5.71
CA ASP A 261 55.00 17.24 -7.06
C ASP A 261 53.81 17.27 -8.05
N GLY A 262 52.81 16.41 -7.82
CA GLY A 262 51.57 16.30 -8.60
C GLY A 262 50.40 17.15 -8.10
N ARG A 263 50.58 18.05 -7.12
CA ARG A 263 49.49 18.84 -6.50
C ARG A 263 48.71 19.78 -7.44
N TYR A 264 49.24 20.05 -8.63
CA TYR A 264 48.61 20.88 -9.67
C TYR A 264 48.15 20.04 -10.88
N ASP A 265 48.24 18.72 -10.79
CA ASP A 265 47.69 17.83 -11.80
C ASP A 265 46.15 17.80 -11.68
N PRO A 266 45.43 17.41 -12.73
CA PRO A 266 44.00 17.17 -12.62
C PRO A 266 43.69 16.08 -11.59
N HIS A 267 42.75 16.34 -10.69
CA HIS A 267 42.30 15.40 -9.67
C HIS A 267 40.81 15.15 -9.81
N ARG A 268 40.45 13.87 -9.97
CA ARG A 268 39.07 13.44 -10.11
C ARG A 268 38.46 13.21 -8.75
N ILE A 269 37.41 13.96 -8.44
CA ILE A 269 36.66 13.87 -7.20
C ILE A 269 35.29 13.26 -7.50
N GLU A 270 34.95 12.21 -6.78
CA GLU A 270 33.64 11.58 -6.83
C GLU A 270 33.02 11.61 -5.45
N PHE A 271 31.71 11.78 -5.37
CA PHE A 271 31.00 11.53 -4.14
C PHE A 271 29.62 10.95 -4.39
N THR A 272 29.14 10.20 -3.41
CA THR A 272 27.77 9.68 -3.41
C THR A 272 27.03 10.21 -2.21
N SER A 273 25.77 10.57 -2.38
CA SER A 273 24.87 10.96 -1.29
C SER A 273 23.71 9.98 -1.23
N VAL A 274 23.39 9.50 -0.04
CA VAL A 274 22.13 8.79 0.27
C VAL A 274 21.45 9.56 1.38
N PHE A 275 20.49 10.42 1.01
CA PHE A 275 19.83 11.35 1.96
C PHE A 275 20.82 12.21 2.75
N GLY A 276 21.93 12.63 2.10
CA GLY A 276 23.00 13.44 2.69
C GLY A 276 24.08 12.67 3.44
N ASN A 277 23.98 11.35 3.50
CA ASN A 277 25.06 10.50 3.95
C ASN A 277 26.08 10.34 2.82
N THR A 278 27.24 10.99 2.97
CA THR A 278 28.14 11.32 1.85
C THR A 278 29.48 10.58 1.93
N ARG A 279 29.83 9.85 0.86
CA ARG A 279 31.17 9.26 0.68
C ARG A 279 31.94 10.05 -0.36
N ILE A 280 33.22 10.34 -0.11
CA ILE A 280 34.07 11.13 -1.00
C ILE A 280 35.25 10.25 -1.44
N LEU A 281 35.50 10.20 -2.75
CA LEU A 281 36.65 9.56 -3.36
C LEU A 281 37.46 10.60 -4.12
N ILE A 282 38.79 10.53 -4.01
CA ILE A 282 39.73 11.33 -4.80
C ILE A 282 40.65 10.36 -5.53
N ASN A 283 40.72 10.48 -6.86
CA ASN A 283 41.47 9.58 -7.74
C ASN A 283 41.18 8.09 -7.45
N GLY A 284 39.90 7.77 -7.17
CA GLY A 284 39.43 6.42 -6.85
C GLY A 284 39.68 5.96 -5.40
N THR A 285 40.29 6.78 -4.56
CA THR A 285 40.56 6.45 -3.14
C THR A 285 39.59 7.17 -2.22
N GLU A 286 38.91 6.43 -1.34
CA GLU A 286 37.99 6.99 -0.35
C GLU A 286 38.72 7.81 0.73
N ILE A 287 38.17 8.98 1.07
CA ILE A 287 38.74 9.92 2.02
C ILE A 287 37.80 10.09 3.23
N GLY A 288 38.36 10.01 4.44
CA GLY A 288 37.65 10.30 5.69
C GLY A 288 36.85 9.14 6.31
N ALA A 289 37.01 7.90 5.82
CA ALA A 289 36.36 6.72 6.40
C ALA A 289 36.79 6.42 7.85
N ASP A 290 37.95 6.95 8.27
CA ASP A 290 38.51 6.90 9.61
C ASP A 290 38.06 8.06 10.51
N HIS A 291 37.28 9.01 9.98
CA HIS A 291 36.79 10.14 10.75
C HIS A 291 35.82 9.68 11.87
N PRO A 292 35.91 10.23 13.10
CA PRO A 292 35.06 9.82 14.21
C PRO A 292 33.55 9.94 13.94
N ASP A 293 33.16 10.96 13.16
CA ASP A 293 31.76 11.22 12.78
C ASP A 293 31.33 10.47 11.50
N TYR A 294 32.13 9.52 11.03
CA TYR A 294 31.78 8.67 9.89
C TYR A 294 30.76 7.62 10.32
N TYR A 295 29.54 7.69 9.75
CA TYR A 295 28.49 6.71 9.99
C TYR A 295 28.88 5.36 9.40
N GLN A 296 28.85 4.31 10.22
CA GLN A 296 29.38 2.98 9.86
C GLN A 296 28.42 2.13 9.01
N GLY A 297 27.22 2.62 8.69
CA GLY A 297 26.34 2.00 7.68
C GLY A 297 25.46 0.85 8.18
N GLY A 298 24.32 1.16 8.82
CA GLY A 298 23.27 0.18 9.11
C GLY A 298 22.46 -0.21 7.87
N TRP A 299 21.17 0.16 7.82
CA TRP A 299 20.32 -0.01 6.63
C TRP A 299 20.63 0.97 5.48
N GLY A 300 21.55 1.91 5.72
CA GLY A 300 22.05 2.88 4.75
C GLY A 300 23.54 2.65 4.45
N ARG A 301 24.06 3.33 3.43
CA ARG A 301 25.51 3.31 3.14
C ARG A 301 26.30 3.95 4.29
N GLY A 302 27.53 3.54 4.55
CA GLY A 302 28.42 4.35 5.41
C GLY A 302 28.79 5.68 4.74
N GLY A 303 29.12 6.71 5.52
CA GLY A 303 29.50 8.03 5.01
C GLY A 303 29.52 9.15 6.06
N LEU A 304 29.93 10.34 5.64
CA LEU A 304 29.92 11.57 6.43
C LEU A 304 28.51 12.18 6.44
N ILE A 305 28.03 12.57 7.62
CA ILE A 305 26.67 13.09 7.79
C ILE A 305 26.62 14.58 7.44
N VAL A 306 26.18 14.88 6.22
CA VAL A 306 25.98 16.27 5.75
C VAL A 306 24.58 16.77 6.11
N ASN A 307 23.61 15.85 6.12
CA ASN A 307 22.23 16.15 6.41
C ASN A 307 22.08 16.72 7.84
N PRO A 308 21.45 17.91 8.01
CA PRO A 308 21.21 18.47 9.34
C PRO A 308 20.24 17.65 10.21
N HIS A 309 19.46 16.74 9.63
CA HIS A 309 18.57 15.84 10.36
C HIS A 309 19.24 14.54 10.86
N GLY A 310 20.50 14.29 10.50
CA GLY A 310 21.23 13.09 10.90
C GLY A 310 21.36 12.04 9.79
N ALA A 311 21.69 10.81 10.18
CA ALA A 311 21.99 9.73 9.24
C ALA A 311 20.79 8.82 8.97
N SER A 312 20.60 8.47 7.69
CA SER A 312 19.69 7.45 7.15
C SER A 312 18.20 7.60 7.51
N ASP A 313 17.33 7.53 6.50
CA ASP A 313 15.86 7.49 6.67
C ASP A 313 15.25 8.66 7.48
N VAL A 314 15.66 9.88 7.09
CA VAL A 314 15.18 11.16 7.62
C VAL A 314 14.85 12.09 6.45
N ILE A 315 14.30 13.27 6.73
CA ILE A 315 14.06 14.30 5.69
C ILE A 315 15.35 14.54 4.90
N GLY A 316 15.29 14.30 3.59
CA GLY A 316 16.45 14.29 2.71
C GLY A 316 17.02 15.69 2.48
N TYR A 317 18.28 15.89 2.88
CA TYR A 317 19.11 17.05 2.55
C TYR A 317 20.58 16.62 2.45
N PRO A 318 21.40 17.26 1.60
CA PRO A 318 21.00 18.11 0.47
C PRO A 318 20.35 17.30 -0.67
N MET A 319 19.47 17.95 -1.44
CA MET A 319 19.17 17.52 -2.81
C MET A 319 20.37 17.83 -3.73
N VAL A 320 20.36 17.35 -4.98
CA VAL A 320 21.33 17.86 -5.96
C VAL A 320 21.13 19.36 -6.19
N ALA A 321 19.88 19.80 -6.38
CA ALA A 321 19.47 21.19 -6.63
C ALA A 321 20.39 21.88 -7.66
N ASP A 322 20.70 23.17 -7.47
CA ASP A 322 21.65 23.87 -8.34
C ASP A 322 23.08 23.38 -8.06
N VAL A 323 23.87 23.23 -9.13
CA VAL A 323 25.29 22.82 -9.10
C VAL A 323 26.17 23.91 -9.67
N GLY A 324 27.46 23.91 -9.33
CA GLY A 324 28.42 24.84 -9.92
C GLY A 324 29.74 24.90 -9.19
N PHE A 325 30.33 26.09 -9.11
CA PHE A 325 31.73 26.27 -8.74
C PHE A 325 31.94 27.50 -7.85
N ALA A 326 32.95 27.42 -6.99
CA ALA A 326 33.44 28.57 -6.24
C ALA A 326 34.97 28.63 -6.26
N VAL A 327 35.53 29.77 -6.64
CA VAL A 327 36.98 30.01 -6.71
C VAL A 327 37.31 31.25 -5.87
N PRO A 328 38.15 31.14 -4.81
CA PRO A 328 38.47 32.28 -3.96
C PRO A 328 39.21 33.40 -4.70
N ALA A 329 39.19 34.61 -4.14
CA ALA A 329 39.91 35.76 -4.68
C ALA A 329 41.38 35.43 -4.97
N GLY A 330 41.86 35.85 -6.15
CA GLY A 330 43.22 35.63 -6.63
C GLY A 330 43.55 34.19 -7.06
N GLN A 331 42.59 33.25 -6.99
CA GLN A 331 42.78 31.86 -7.40
C GLN A 331 42.22 31.61 -8.81
N GLN A 332 42.68 30.56 -9.47
CA GLN A 332 42.23 30.08 -10.77
C GLN A 332 42.19 28.55 -10.78
N ALA A 333 41.19 27.99 -11.45
CA ALA A 333 41.04 26.56 -11.60
C ALA A 333 40.28 26.20 -12.88
N THR A 334 40.54 24.98 -13.38
CA THR A 334 39.77 24.36 -14.45
C THR A 334 38.94 23.21 -13.90
N PHE A 335 37.67 23.11 -14.29
CA PHE A 335 36.77 22.01 -13.93
C PHE A 335 36.26 21.28 -15.17
N SER A 336 36.33 19.95 -15.17
CA SER A 336 35.89 19.12 -16.31
C SER A 336 35.20 17.84 -15.83
N GLU A 337 34.66 17.06 -16.77
CA GLU A 337 34.01 15.76 -16.49
C GLU A 337 32.90 15.82 -15.43
N VAL A 338 32.18 16.94 -15.37
CA VAL A 338 31.11 17.14 -14.40
C VAL A 338 29.91 16.28 -14.79
N ALA A 339 29.51 15.37 -13.91
CA ALA A 339 28.42 14.43 -14.19
C ALA A 339 27.64 14.05 -12.93
N ILE A 340 26.32 13.98 -13.07
CA ILE A 340 25.35 13.47 -12.10
C ILE A 340 24.84 12.11 -12.62
N ARG A 341 24.81 11.10 -11.76
CA ARG A 341 24.41 9.74 -12.10
C ARG A 341 23.39 9.18 -11.11
N ASN A 342 22.60 8.23 -11.59
CA ASN A 342 21.82 7.34 -10.74
C ASN A 342 22.73 6.70 -9.68
N PHE A 343 22.22 6.59 -8.45
CA PHE A 343 22.97 5.98 -7.35
C PHE A 343 23.15 4.47 -7.54
N ARG A 344 22.07 3.75 -7.85
CA ARG A 344 22.08 2.29 -8.00
C ARG A 344 22.50 1.90 -9.41
N ALA A 345 23.10 0.70 -9.54
CA ALA A 345 23.42 0.11 -10.85
C ALA A 345 22.17 0.05 -11.76
N PRO A 346 22.28 0.26 -13.08
CA PRO A 346 23.52 0.41 -13.87
C PRO A 346 24.23 1.77 -13.69
N ALA A 347 23.67 2.68 -12.88
CA ALA A 347 24.26 3.98 -12.54
C ALA A 347 24.51 4.86 -13.77
N ASN A 348 23.55 4.85 -14.72
CA ASN A 348 23.61 5.69 -15.90
C ASN A 348 23.69 7.19 -15.55
N VAL A 349 24.27 7.94 -16.47
CA VAL A 349 24.40 9.40 -16.39
C VAL A 349 23.03 10.03 -16.57
N LEU A 350 22.57 10.76 -15.56
CA LEU A 350 21.37 11.59 -15.63
C LEU A 350 21.66 12.92 -16.29
N TRP A 351 22.85 13.46 -16.05
CA TRP A 351 23.33 14.70 -16.64
C TRP A 351 24.85 14.69 -16.67
N ALA A 352 25.43 15.13 -17.77
CA ALA A 352 26.85 15.42 -17.85
C ALA A 352 27.06 16.61 -18.75
N GLU A 353 28.10 17.37 -18.45
CA GLU A 353 28.46 18.51 -19.26
C GLU A 353 29.38 18.11 -20.43
N ASP A 354 29.08 18.62 -21.62
CA ASP A 354 29.99 18.64 -22.76
C ASP A 354 30.49 20.07 -23.00
N THR A 355 31.73 20.36 -22.62
CA THR A 355 32.35 21.69 -22.74
C THR A 355 33.06 21.90 -24.09
N GLY A 356 33.06 20.91 -24.99
CA GLY A 356 33.71 21.01 -26.30
C GLY A 356 32.91 21.83 -27.32
N GLY A 357 33.61 22.36 -28.35
CA GLY A 357 32.96 23.01 -29.50
C GLY A 357 32.22 24.33 -29.20
N ASP A 358 31.01 24.49 -29.77
CA ASP A 358 30.10 25.62 -29.52
C ASP A 358 29.26 25.31 -28.27
N TYR A 359 29.82 25.59 -27.09
CA TYR A 359 29.25 25.23 -25.78
C TYR A 359 27.85 25.83 -25.56
N ARG A 360 26.86 24.97 -25.27
CA ARG A 360 25.43 25.33 -25.07
C ARG A 360 24.83 24.77 -23.78
N GLY A 361 25.67 24.42 -22.82
CA GLY A 361 25.25 23.89 -21.53
C GLY A 361 24.67 24.93 -20.59
N ILE A 362 24.47 24.54 -19.33
CA ILE A 362 23.75 25.35 -18.32
C ILE A 362 24.49 26.64 -17.91
N PHE A 363 25.80 26.74 -18.21
CA PHE A 363 26.62 27.93 -17.96
C PHE A 363 26.95 28.70 -19.23
N ALA A 364 26.28 28.42 -20.36
CA ALA A 364 26.55 29.11 -21.62
C ALA A 364 26.33 30.62 -21.47
N GLY A 365 27.31 31.42 -21.89
CA GLY A 365 27.31 32.88 -21.73
C GLY A 365 27.62 33.38 -20.31
N VAL A 366 27.82 32.48 -19.34
CA VAL A 366 28.22 32.79 -17.96
C VAL A 366 29.67 32.42 -17.71
N LEU A 367 30.11 31.25 -18.18
CA LEU A 367 31.47 30.75 -18.02
C LEU A 367 32.18 30.57 -19.36
N GLU A 368 33.50 30.78 -19.36
CA GLU A 368 34.38 30.35 -20.44
C GLU A 368 34.59 28.84 -20.34
N ALA A 369 34.33 28.13 -21.44
CA ALA A 369 34.47 26.68 -21.53
C ALA A 369 35.18 26.31 -22.84
N ASP A 370 36.07 25.31 -22.77
CA ASP A 370 36.67 24.66 -23.95
C ASP A 370 36.75 23.13 -23.76
N GLU A 371 37.43 22.43 -24.68
CA GLU A 371 37.62 20.98 -24.61
C GLU A 371 38.31 20.48 -23.32
N ARG A 372 38.96 21.36 -22.56
CA ARG A 372 39.60 21.07 -21.27
C ARG A 372 38.69 21.33 -20.07
N GLY A 373 37.54 21.98 -20.26
CA GLY A 373 36.55 22.25 -19.22
C GLY A 373 36.24 23.73 -19.02
N TYR A 374 35.66 24.03 -17.87
CA TYR A 374 35.36 25.39 -17.40
C TYR A 374 36.59 26.06 -16.82
N HIS A 375 36.91 27.26 -17.28
CA HIS A 375 38.00 28.06 -16.73
C HIS A 375 37.46 29.15 -15.81
N LEU A 376 37.76 29.06 -14.52
CA LEU A 376 37.29 30.01 -13.52
C LEU A 376 38.43 30.84 -12.95
N ARG A 377 38.18 32.14 -12.80
CA ARG A 377 39.11 33.11 -12.21
C ARG A 377 38.43 33.86 -11.07
N GLY A 378 38.92 33.68 -9.85
CA GLY A 378 38.33 34.31 -8.66
C GLY A 378 38.42 35.85 -8.65
N GLY A 379 39.29 36.47 -9.44
CA GLY A 379 39.39 37.94 -9.47
C GLY A 379 39.69 38.55 -8.10
N ALA A 380 39.20 39.77 -7.83
CA ALA A 380 39.42 40.46 -6.56
C ALA A 380 38.50 39.96 -5.41
N ASP A 381 37.30 39.50 -5.75
CA ASP A 381 36.22 39.24 -4.78
C ASP A 381 35.88 37.74 -4.62
N GLY A 382 36.48 36.88 -5.44
CA GLY A 382 36.07 35.49 -5.62
C GLY A 382 35.03 35.33 -6.73
N THR A 383 34.82 34.10 -7.16
CA THR A 383 33.74 33.70 -8.08
C THR A 383 32.88 32.66 -7.39
N PHE A 384 31.56 32.82 -7.48
CA PHE A 384 30.57 31.83 -7.11
C PHE A 384 29.51 31.80 -8.20
N VAL A 385 29.27 30.63 -8.77
CA VAL A 385 28.34 30.45 -9.89
C VAL A 385 27.64 29.12 -9.72
N VAL A 386 26.32 29.11 -9.85
CA VAL A 386 25.50 27.89 -9.80
C VAL A 386 24.37 27.98 -10.83
N ALA A 387 23.91 26.84 -11.32
CA ALA A 387 22.81 26.73 -12.27
C ALA A 387 22.02 25.42 -12.02
N ASP A 388 20.75 25.41 -12.39
CA ASP A 388 19.89 24.23 -12.28
C ASP A 388 20.15 23.27 -13.46
N PRO A 389 20.59 22.02 -13.21
CA PRO A 389 20.80 21.03 -14.25
C PRO A 389 19.52 20.26 -14.63
N SER A 390 18.35 20.61 -14.07
CA SER A 390 17.08 19.94 -14.38
C SER A 390 16.73 20.03 -15.86
N HIS A 391 16.38 18.90 -16.47
CA HIS A 391 16.03 18.81 -17.88
C HIS A 391 15.20 17.55 -18.17
N HIS A 392 14.64 17.50 -19.38
CA HIS A 392 13.65 16.52 -19.81
C HIS A 392 12.37 16.49 -18.95
N ALA A 393 11.46 15.59 -19.32
CA ALA A 393 10.13 15.43 -18.79
C ALA A 393 9.69 13.98 -18.96
N ALA A 394 8.60 13.60 -18.28
CA ALA A 394 7.97 12.28 -18.41
C ALA A 394 7.76 11.90 -19.89
N PRO A 395 8.29 10.75 -20.37
CA PRO A 395 8.27 10.38 -21.78
C PRO A 395 6.86 10.27 -22.35
N MET A 396 6.64 10.88 -23.51
CA MET A 396 5.43 10.76 -24.30
C MET A 396 5.74 10.04 -25.60
N LEU A 397 5.00 8.99 -25.90
CA LEU A 397 5.18 8.14 -27.07
C LEU A 397 3.94 8.21 -27.96
N ARG A 398 4.06 8.40 -29.27
CA ARG A 398 2.91 8.34 -30.19
C ARG A 398 3.22 7.67 -31.51
N THR A 399 2.18 7.19 -32.17
CA THR A 399 2.20 6.84 -33.60
C THR A 399 0.83 7.06 -34.23
N THR A 400 0.77 6.98 -35.56
CA THR A 400 -0.48 6.99 -36.33
C THR A 400 -0.62 5.70 -37.13
N PHE A 401 -1.85 5.31 -37.44
CA PHE A 401 -2.13 4.14 -38.27
C PHE A 401 -3.42 4.32 -39.07
N GLU A 402 -3.51 3.68 -40.23
CA GLU A 402 -4.73 3.66 -41.05
C GLU A 402 -5.59 2.46 -40.68
N ALA A 403 -6.87 2.67 -40.35
CA ALA A 403 -7.84 1.61 -40.13
C ALA A 403 -8.71 1.40 -41.37
N LYS A 404 -9.03 0.15 -41.71
CA LYS A 404 -9.98 -0.15 -42.79
C LYS A 404 -11.41 0.22 -42.39
N PRO A 405 -12.34 0.39 -43.36
CA PRO A 405 -13.76 0.53 -43.04
C PRO A 405 -14.32 -0.71 -42.33
N ARG A 406 -15.27 -0.52 -41.41
CA ARG A 406 -16.00 -1.57 -40.66
C ARG A 406 -15.12 -2.45 -39.77
N VAL A 407 -14.68 -1.87 -38.65
CA VAL A 407 -14.13 -2.61 -37.52
C VAL A 407 -15.22 -3.49 -36.91
N ASP A 408 -14.90 -4.76 -36.66
CA ASP A 408 -15.76 -5.70 -35.93
C ASP A 408 -15.38 -5.71 -34.44
N GLN A 409 -14.08 -5.83 -34.14
CA GLN A 409 -13.54 -5.83 -32.79
C GLN A 409 -12.17 -5.14 -32.75
N ALA A 410 -11.86 -4.42 -31.68
CA ALA A 410 -10.49 -3.98 -31.40
C ALA A 410 -10.11 -4.16 -29.93
N ARG A 411 -8.90 -4.69 -29.69
CA ARG A 411 -8.32 -4.92 -28.36
C ARG A 411 -6.93 -4.33 -28.25
N LEU A 412 -6.69 -3.60 -27.18
CA LEU A 412 -5.36 -3.10 -26.82
C LEU A 412 -4.82 -3.91 -25.64
N TYR A 413 -3.72 -4.61 -25.88
CA TYR A 413 -2.87 -5.23 -24.85
C TYR A 413 -1.72 -4.29 -24.58
N VAL A 414 -1.49 -3.91 -23.32
CA VAL A 414 -0.48 -2.89 -22.99
C VAL A 414 0.10 -3.09 -21.59
N THR A 415 1.39 -2.82 -21.47
CA THR A 415 2.11 -2.75 -20.19
C THR A 415 3.27 -1.76 -20.28
N ALA A 416 3.86 -1.43 -19.14
CA ALA A 416 5.04 -0.59 -19.06
C ALA A 416 6.07 -1.14 -18.06
N ARG A 417 7.36 -0.88 -18.35
CA ARG A 417 8.40 -0.80 -17.32
C ARG A 417 8.34 0.62 -16.77
N GLY A 418 7.67 0.80 -15.64
CA GLY A 418 7.23 2.11 -15.14
C GLY A 418 5.73 2.08 -14.85
N VAL A 419 5.09 3.23 -14.96
CA VAL A 419 3.63 3.33 -15.05
C VAL A 419 3.21 4.07 -16.31
N TYR A 420 1.99 3.86 -16.79
CA TYR A 420 1.51 4.53 -18.01
C TYR A 420 0.07 5.02 -17.92
N GLU A 421 -0.23 6.02 -18.74
CA GLU A 421 -1.57 6.30 -19.26
C GLU A 421 -1.53 6.19 -20.78
N VAL A 422 -2.49 5.49 -21.38
CA VAL A 422 -2.58 5.33 -22.84
C VAL A 422 -3.83 6.03 -23.38
N PHE A 423 -3.72 6.53 -24.60
CA PHE A 423 -4.72 7.35 -25.27
C PHE A 423 -4.92 6.87 -26.70
N LEU A 424 -6.16 6.93 -27.17
CA LEU A 424 -6.54 6.61 -28.54
C LEU A 424 -7.48 7.71 -29.04
N ASN A 425 -7.12 8.35 -30.15
CA ASN A 425 -7.90 9.39 -30.82
C ASN A 425 -8.39 10.52 -29.89
N GLY A 426 -7.49 11.06 -29.07
CA GLY A 426 -7.80 12.16 -28.15
C GLY A 426 -8.33 11.75 -26.78
N GLU A 427 -8.67 10.49 -26.56
CA GLU A 427 -9.28 10.02 -25.31
C GLU A 427 -8.37 9.08 -24.52
N ARG A 428 -8.34 9.23 -23.19
CA ARG A 428 -7.67 8.26 -22.29
C ARG A 428 -8.40 6.92 -22.32
N VAL A 429 -7.65 5.82 -22.43
CA VAL A 429 -8.18 4.45 -22.38
C VAL A 429 -8.07 3.94 -20.95
N GLY A 430 -9.20 3.47 -20.39
CA GLY A 430 -9.30 3.04 -19.00
C GLY A 430 -9.35 4.18 -17.99
N GLU A 431 -9.65 3.83 -16.73
CA GLU A 431 -9.77 4.76 -15.60
C GLU A 431 -8.75 4.47 -14.49
N ASP A 432 -7.99 3.38 -14.64
CA ASP A 432 -7.03 2.92 -13.63
C ASP A 432 -5.83 3.84 -13.52
N TYR A 433 -5.33 3.93 -12.30
CA TYR A 433 -4.10 4.61 -11.93
C TYR A 433 -2.97 3.59 -11.75
N PHE A 434 -1.76 4.02 -12.09
CA PHE A 434 -0.53 3.29 -11.81
C PHE A 434 -0.42 1.91 -12.46
N ASN A 435 -1.07 1.72 -13.62
CA ASN A 435 -0.87 0.52 -14.43
C ASN A 435 0.60 0.40 -14.88
N PRO A 436 1.20 -0.80 -14.86
CA PRO A 436 0.53 -2.11 -14.72
C PRO A 436 0.30 -2.60 -13.27
N GLY A 437 0.57 -1.78 -12.26
CA GLY A 437 0.63 -2.21 -10.86
C GLY A 437 1.97 -2.84 -10.50
N LEU A 438 2.23 -2.97 -9.20
CA LEU A 438 3.46 -3.53 -8.63
C LEU A 438 3.39 -5.06 -8.52
N THR A 439 4.32 -5.73 -9.19
CA THR A 439 4.69 -7.14 -9.01
C THR A 439 6.21 -7.26 -8.93
N GLN A 440 6.73 -8.48 -8.74
CA GLN A 440 8.15 -8.74 -8.89
C GLN A 440 8.49 -8.76 -10.39
N TYR A 441 8.76 -7.59 -11.00
CA TYR A 441 8.81 -7.44 -12.47
C TYR A 441 9.83 -8.34 -13.19
N ASP A 442 10.88 -8.80 -12.52
CA ASP A 442 11.84 -9.76 -13.08
C ASP A 442 11.33 -11.21 -13.12
N ARG A 443 10.23 -11.51 -12.42
CA ARG A 443 9.57 -12.82 -12.39
C ARG A 443 8.21 -12.78 -13.08
N THR A 444 7.35 -11.88 -12.63
CA THR A 444 5.99 -11.73 -13.12
C THR A 444 5.71 -10.27 -13.40
N HIS A 445 5.35 -9.96 -14.64
CA HIS A 445 5.07 -8.61 -15.12
C HIS A 445 3.69 -8.59 -15.77
N MET A 446 2.73 -7.85 -15.20
CA MET A 446 1.36 -7.88 -15.69
C MET A 446 1.13 -6.98 -16.91
N TYR A 447 0.16 -7.31 -17.76
CA TYR A 447 -0.38 -6.43 -18.78
C TYR A 447 -1.90 -6.26 -18.66
N GLN A 448 -2.40 -5.14 -19.18
CA GLN A 448 -3.82 -4.80 -19.21
C GLN A 448 -4.39 -5.05 -20.59
N THR A 449 -5.68 -5.39 -20.65
CA THR A 449 -6.44 -5.53 -21.90
C THR A 449 -7.62 -4.58 -21.89
N TYR A 450 -7.76 -3.80 -22.97
CA TYR A 450 -8.86 -2.86 -23.15
C TYR A 450 -9.67 -3.16 -24.39
N ASP A 451 -10.99 -3.07 -24.28
CA ASP A 451 -11.87 -2.96 -25.44
C ASP A 451 -11.80 -1.53 -25.98
N VAL A 452 -11.29 -1.39 -27.20
CA VAL A 452 -11.15 -0.10 -27.88
C VAL A 452 -11.91 -0.08 -29.21
N THR A 453 -12.86 -1.00 -29.39
CA THR A 453 -13.62 -1.18 -30.64
C THR A 453 -14.27 0.13 -31.08
N ASP A 454 -15.01 0.78 -30.18
CA ASP A 454 -15.73 2.03 -30.47
C ASP A 454 -14.84 3.27 -30.53
N ARG A 455 -13.55 3.13 -30.18
CA ARG A 455 -12.57 4.22 -30.19
C ARG A 455 -11.73 4.26 -31.46
N VAL A 456 -11.73 3.19 -32.25
CA VAL A 456 -11.06 3.17 -33.56
C VAL A 456 -11.97 3.80 -34.62
N GLU A 457 -11.48 4.86 -35.25
CA GLU A 457 -12.15 5.51 -36.37
C GLU A 457 -11.98 4.67 -37.65
N ALA A 458 -13.00 3.90 -38.01
CA ALA A 458 -12.96 3.01 -39.17
C ALA A 458 -12.88 3.79 -40.49
N GLY A 459 -11.96 3.39 -41.37
CA GLY A 459 -11.76 4.02 -42.68
C GLY A 459 -11.02 5.36 -42.63
N ALA A 460 -10.34 5.66 -41.51
CA ALA A 460 -9.61 6.89 -41.28
C ALA A 460 -8.23 6.63 -40.65
N THR A 461 -7.40 7.68 -40.64
CA THR A 461 -6.17 7.72 -39.86
C THR A 461 -6.50 7.86 -38.38
N ASN A 462 -5.91 7.02 -37.56
CA ASN A 462 -6.03 6.98 -36.11
C ASN A 462 -4.69 7.35 -35.47
N ALA A 463 -4.71 7.78 -34.21
CA ALA A 463 -3.53 8.01 -33.40
C ALA A 463 -3.63 7.32 -32.05
N ILE A 464 -2.56 6.64 -31.65
CA ILE A 464 -2.38 6.06 -30.32
C ILE A 464 -1.16 6.70 -29.67
N GLY A 465 -1.25 7.00 -28.38
CA GLY A 465 -0.13 7.54 -27.63
C GLY A 465 -0.14 7.11 -26.17
N ALA A 466 1.02 7.11 -25.53
CA ALA A 466 1.18 6.78 -24.12
C ALA A 466 2.07 7.81 -23.42
N TRP A 467 1.72 8.13 -22.17
CA TRP A 467 2.54 8.92 -21.27
C TRP A 467 3.09 8.01 -20.19
N LEU A 468 4.41 8.03 -19.97
CA LEU A 468 5.10 7.14 -19.04
C LEU A 468 5.58 7.89 -17.79
N GLY A 469 5.50 7.25 -16.64
CA GLY A 469 6.03 7.73 -15.36
C GLY A 469 6.97 6.72 -14.71
N GLU A 470 7.78 7.17 -13.74
CA GLU A 470 8.83 6.34 -13.14
C GLU A 470 8.26 5.11 -12.40
N GLY A 471 7.11 5.28 -11.75
CA GLY A 471 6.43 4.25 -10.97
C GLY A 471 7.34 3.53 -9.98
N TRP A 472 7.07 2.26 -9.74
CA TRP A 472 7.94 1.39 -8.95
C TRP A 472 9.20 0.93 -9.69
N TRP A 473 9.25 1.11 -11.02
CA TRP A 473 10.36 0.63 -11.85
C TRP A 473 11.64 1.44 -11.60
N SER A 474 11.57 2.77 -11.75
CA SER A 474 12.71 3.67 -11.57
C SER A 474 12.63 4.52 -10.30
N GLY A 475 11.45 4.59 -9.67
CA GLY A 475 11.28 5.32 -8.43
C GLY A 475 11.96 4.66 -7.24
N ASN A 476 11.94 5.38 -6.11
CA ASN A 476 12.14 4.75 -4.81
C ASN A 476 10.82 4.13 -4.34
N TYR A 477 10.87 2.91 -3.80
CA TYR A 477 9.71 2.31 -3.13
C TYR A 477 10.07 1.60 -1.81
N THR A 478 11.24 1.89 -1.23
CA THR A 478 11.64 1.30 0.06
C THR A 478 12.19 2.35 1.03
N PHE A 479 12.23 2.03 2.33
CA PHE A 479 12.79 2.93 3.35
C PHE A 479 14.29 3.21 3.18
N THR A 480 15.01 2.36 2.43
CA THR A 480 16.41 2.59 2.11
C THR A 480 16.59 3.28 0.76
N GLY A 481 17.30 4.39 0.76
CA GLY A 481 17.68 5.10 -0.46
C GLY A 481 18.65 4.32 -1.36
N LEU A 482 19.24 3.23 -0.85
CA LEU A 482 20.10 2.33 -1.63
C LEU A 482 19.37 1.68 -2.81
N ASN A 483 18.05 1.56 -2.69
CA ASN A 483 17.19 0.84 -3.61
C ASN A 483 16.44 1.73 -4.60
N TRP A 484 16.66 3.05 -4.57
CA TRP A 484 16.15 3.95 -5.61
C TRP A 484 16.62 3.46 -6.98
N ASN A 485 15.75 3.53 -7.98
CA ASN A 485 15.97 2.98 -9.30
C ASN A 485 15.93 1.45 -9.25
N TYR A 486 14.81 0.94 -8.72
CA TYR A 486 14.79 -0.40 -8.16
C TYR A 486 14.99 -1.50 -9.19
N PHE A 487 14.21 -1.43 -10.27
CA PHE A 487 14.21 -2.44 -11.34
C PHE A 487 14.99 -1.97 -12.56
N GLY A 488 15.01 -0.68 -12.86
CA GLY A 488 15.76 -0.10 -13.97
C GLY A 488 15.48 1.39 -14.14
N ASP A 489 16.34 2.09 -14.89
CA ASP A 489 16.33 3.57 -14.99
C ASP A 489 15.59 4.15 -16.18
N ARG A 490 15.04 3.31 -17.05
CA ARG A 490 14.32 3.77 -18.24
C ARG A 490 12.90 3.27 -18.24
N GLN A 491 11.97 4.20 -18.45
CA GLN A 491 10.59 3.83 -18.74
C GLN A 491 10.48 3.32 -20.17
N SER A 492 9.71 2.26 -20.35
CA SER A 492 9.39 1.77 -21.69
C SER A 492 7.99 1.16 -21.76
N LEU A 493 7.40 1.24 -22.95
CA LEU A 493 6.08 0.74 -23.29
C LEU A 493 6.19 -0.53 -24.12
N LEU A 494 5.33 -1.51 -23.85
CA LEU A 494 5.05 -2.62 -24.73
C LEU A 494 3.55 -2.64 -25.02
N ALA A 495 3.16 -2.48 -26.28
CA ALA A 495 1.75 -2.48 -26.66
C ALA A 495 1.48 -3.22 -27.97
N LEU A 496 0.33 -3.89 -28.00
CA LEU A 496 -0.22 -4.60 -29.15
C LEU A 496 -1.70 -4.24 -29.27
N LEU A 497 -2.07 -3.50 -30.33
CA LEU A 497 -3.45 -3.28 -30.74
C LEU A 497 -3.79 -4.28 -31.84
N VAL A 498 -4.84 -5.08 -31.63
CA VAL A 498 -5.39 -6.03 -32.60
C VAL A 498 -6.75 -5.53 -33.06
N ILE A 499 -6.95 -5.38 -34.37
CA ILE A 499 -8.20 -4.94 -34.99
C ILE A 499 -8.68 -6.04 -35.93
N ASP A 500 -9.83 -6.62 -35.64
CA ASP A 500 -10.53 -7.54 -36.50
C ASP A 500 -11.60 -6.80 -37.28
N TYR A 501 -11.68 -7.05 -38.59
CA TYR A 501 -12.60 -6.39 -39.50
C TYR A 501 -13.74 -7.30 -39.91
N ALA A 502 -14.87 -6.71 -40.31
CA ALA A 502 -16.06 -7.44 -40.75
C ALA A 502 -15.84 -8.30 -42.03
N ASP A 503 -14.71 -8.12 -42.74
CA ASP A 503 -14.31 -8.96 -43.88
C ASP A 503 -13.51 -10.21 -43.47
N GLY A 504 -13.28 -10.41 -42.17
CA GLY A 504 -12.51 -11.51 -41.58
C GLY A 504 -11.00 -11.30 -41.58
N SER A 505 -10.50 -10.12 -41.98
CA SER A 505 -9.07 -9.78 -41.87
C SER A 505 -8.72 -9.15 -40.53
N THR A 506 -7.46 -9.32 -40.11
CA THR A 506 -6.91 -8.73 -38.88
C THR A 506 -5.78 -7.76 -39.22
N GLN A 507 -5.71 -6.64 -38.50
CA GLN A 507 -4.57 -5.72 -38.50
C GLN A 507 -3.98 -5.64 -37.09
N THR A 508 -2.66 -5.53 -37.02
CA THR A 508 -1.94 -5.34 -35.76
C THR A 508 -1.13 -4.05 -35.80
N ILE A 509 -1.16 -3.31 -34.70
CA ILE A 509 -0.33 -2.13 -34.47
C ILE A 509 0.49 -2.42 -33.22
N THR A 510 1.81 -2.34 -33.33
CA THR A 510 2.74 -2.71 -32.26
C THR A 510 3.63 -1.53 -31.88
N THR A 511 4.16 -1.54 -30.66
CA THR A 511 5.28 -0.67 -30.31
C THR A 511 6.53 -1.07 -31.08
N ASP A 512 7.13 -0.13 -31.81
CA ASP A 512 8.32 -0.32 -32.64
C ASP A 512 9.07 1.00 -32.87
N GLU A 513 10.10 0.99 -33.70
CA GLU A 513 10.93 2.17 -34.03
C GLU A 513 10.21 3.26 -34.85
N ASN A 514 8.99 3.02 -35.36
CA ASN A 514 8.21 4.02 -36.08
C ASN A 514 7.50 5.00 -35.15
N TRP A 515 7.45 4.69 -33.86
CA TRP A 515 6.89 5.59 -32.85
C TRP A 515 7.79 6.82 -32.64
N ARG A 516 7.15 7.91 -32.23
CA ARG A 516 7.82 9.17 -31.86
C ARG A 516 7.85 9.35 -30.36
N LEU A 517 8.90 10.01 -29.89
CA LEU A 517 9.20 10.32 -28.51
C LEU A 517 9.27 11.83 -28.31
N TYR A 518 8.66 12.30 -27.22
CA TYR A 518 8.80 13.66 -26.73
C TYR A 518 9.08 13.67 -25.23
N THR A 519 10.13 14.39 -24.83
CA THR A 519 10.63 14.49 -23.46
C THR A 519 10.70 15.93 -22.97
N ASP A 520 9.87 16.82 -23.53
CA ASP A 520 9.80 18.23 -23.09
C ASP A 520 8.37 18.69 -22.77
N GLY A 521 7.51 17.73 -22.37
CA GLY A 521 6.12 17.96 -21.97
C GLY A 521 5.94 18.71 -20.65
N PRO A 522 4.68 18.95 -20.23
CA PRO A 522 4.36 19.71 -19.02
C PRO A 522 4.66 18.93 -17.75
N LEU A 523 4.49 17.60 -17.73
CA LEU A 523 4.86 16.76 -16.58
C LEU A 523 6.38 16.60 -16.53
N ARG A 524 7.07 17.43 -15.76
CA ARG A 524 8.54 17.47 -15.67
C ARG A 524 9.08 16.30 -14.88
N TYR A 525 8.41 15.92 -13.80
CA TYR A 525 8.81 14.81 -12.94
C TYR A 525 7.60 14.29 -12.17
N GLY A 526 7.51 12.97 -11.96
CA GLY A 526 6.45 12.36 -11.16
C GLY A 526 7.01 11.16 -10.41
N SER A 527 6.89 11.18 -9.08
CA SER A 527 7.44 10.18 -8.17
C SER A 527 6.47 9.89 -7.04
N PHE A 528 6.27 8.61 -6.69
CA PHE A 528 5.42 8.24 -5.56
C PHE A 528 5.90 8.83 -4.23
N PHE A 529 7.22 8.94 -4.00
CA PHE A 529 7.74 9.48 -2.75
C PHE A 529 8.01 10.99 -2.80
N GLN A 530 8.46 11.50 -3.95
CA GLN A 530 8.87 12.91 -4.02
C GLN A 530 7.72 13.86 -4.34
N GLY A 531 6.71 13.40 -5.09
CA GLY A 531 5.61 14.22 -5.61
C GLY A 531 5.74 14.47 -7.11
N GLU A 532 5.01 15.48 -7.62
CA GLU A 532 4.93 15.79 -9.04
C GLU A 532 5.32 17.24 -9.36
N VAL A 533 6.07 17.45 -10.44
CA VAL A 533 6.42 18.76 -10.98
C VAL A 533 5.76 18.93 -12.34
N PHE A 534 4.89 19.93 -12.48
CA PHE A 534 4.08 20.17 -13.67
C PHE A 534 4.19 21.63 -14.15
N ASP A 535 4.59 21.84 -15.39
CA ASP A 535 4.67 23.15 -16.05
C ASP A 535 3.53 23.34 -17.06
N ALA A 536 2.44 23.96 -16.62
CA ALA A 536 1.24 24.12 -17.43
C ALA A 536 1.45 25.03 -18.65
N ARG A 537 2.52 25.84 -18.68
CA ARG A 537 2.86 26.68 -19.84
C ARG A 537 3.19 25.85 -21.09
N ARG A 538 3.49 24.56 -20.90
CA ARG A 538 3.86 23.60 -21.96
C ARG A 538 2.68 22.78 -22.49
N GLU A 539 1.48 22.92 -21.91
CA GLU A 539 0.31 22.15 -22.36
C GLU A 539 -0.07 22.47 -23.81
N ASP A 540 0.00 23.73 -24.22
CA ASP A 540 -0.34 24.14 -25.58
C ASP A 540 0.57 23.49 -26.64
N ALA A 541 1.82 23.19 -26.28
CA ALA A 541 2.78 22.54 -27.19
C ALA A 541 2.41 21.09 -27.51
N ILE A 542 1.58 20.45 -26.68
CA ILE A 542 1.11 19.08 -26.86
C ILE A 542 -0.41 19.02 -27.10
N ALA A 543 -1.06 20.14 -27.40
CA ALA A 543 -2.50 20.16 -27.61
C ALA A 543 -2.89 19.22 -28.78
N GLY A 544 -3.73 18.23 -28.49
CA GLY A 544 -4.17 17.24 -29.48
C GLY A 544 -3.12 16.21 -29.90
N TRP A 545 -2.02 16.05 -29.15
CA TRP A 545 -0.91 15.12 -29.49
C TRP A 545 -1.35 13.67 -29.73
N THR A 546 -2.47 13.24 -29.17
CA THR A 546 -3.06 11.90 -29.33
C THR A 546 -4.11 11.81 -30.43
N THR A 547 -4.21 12.83 -31.29
CA THR A 547 -5.11 12.85 -32.46
C THR A 547 -4.32 12.66 -33.75
N ALA A 548 -4.97 12.15 -34.81
CA ALA A 548 -4.32 11.84 -36.08
C ALA A 548 -3.75 13.07 -36.80
N GLY A 549 -4.37 14.24 -36.63
CA GLY A 549 -3.98 15.49 -37.30
C GLY A 549 -2.80 16.24 -36.67
N TYR A 550 -2.22 15.74 -35.59
CA TYR A 550 -1.13 16.40 -34.88
C TYR A 550 0.21 16.29 -35.63
N ASP A 551 0.93 17.42 -35.74
CA ASP A 551 2.26 17.50 -36.34
C ASP A 551 3.35 17.13 -35.31
N ASP A 552 3.89 15.92 -35.44
CA ASP A 552 4.96 15.40 -34.59
C ASP A 552 6.35 15.50 -35.23
N SER A 553 6.53 16.33 -36.26
CA SER A 553 7.82 16.48 -36.95
C SER A 553 8.96 16.97 -36.04
N ALA A 554 8.61 17.66 -34.94
CA ALA A 554 9.55 18.08 -33.90
C ALA A 554 9.87 16.99 -32.87
N TRP A 555 9.20 15.84 -32.91
CA TRP A 555 9.42 14.73 -31.99
C TRP A 555 10.54 13.82 -32.50
N SER A 556 11.36 13.32 -31.58
CA SER A 556 12.45 12.39 -31.88
C SER A 556 11.88 11.00 -32.19
N PRO A 557 12.59 10.13 -32.92
CA PRO A 557 12.24 8.71 -32.99
C PRO A 557 12.33 8.05 -31.60
N ALA A 558 11.36 7.20 -31.26
CA ALA A 558 11.46 6.33 -30.10
C ALA A 558 12.54 5.25 -30.33
N ARG A 559 13.05 4.67 -29.24
CA ARG A 559 14.11 3.66 -29.29
C ARG A 559 13.71 2.41 -28.54
N THR A 560 14.21 1.26 -28.99
CA THR A 560 14.13 0.04 -28.21
C THR A 560 14.91 0.19 -26.90
N VAL A 561 14.29 -0.19 -25.77
CA VAL A 561 14.89 -0.15 -24.43
C VAL A 561 15.22 -1.59 -24.00
N PRO A 562 16.48 -2.03 -24.14
CA PRO A 562 16.89 -3.37 -23.73
C PRO A 562 16.98 -3.45 -22.19
N LEU A 563 16.88 -4.65 -21.62
CA LEU A 563 17.19 -4.86 -20.19
C LEU A 563 18.68 -4.64 -19.89
N GLU A 564 19.56 -5.08 -20.79
CA GLU A 564 21.00 -4.91 -20.65
C GLU A 564 21.37 -3.42 -20.60
N GLY A 565 22.06 -3.00 -19.55
CA GLY A 565 22.50 -1.62 -19.35
C GLY A 565 21.42 -0.63 -18.93
N THR A 566 20.16 -1.05 -18.76
CA THR A 566 19.06 -0.17 -18.30
C THR A 566 18.31 -0.73 -17.09
N ALA A 567 18.30 -2.06 -16.91
CA ALA A 567 17.73 -2.71 -15.74
C ALA A 567 18.80 -3.03 -14.69
N PHE A 568 18.40 -3.02 -13.42
CA PHE A 568 19.22 -3.55 -12.33
C PHE A 568 19.30 -5.07 -12.44
N GLN A 569 20.52 -5.61 -12.41
CA GLN A 569 20.78 -7.04 -12.33
C GLN A 569 21.76 -7.27 -11.17
N GLY A 570 21.36 -8.06 -10.18
CA GLY A 570 22.15 -8.24 -8.97
C GLY A 570 21.32 -8.76 -7.80
N GLU A 571 21.75 -8.45 -6.59
CA GLU A 571 21.09 -8.90 -5.36
C GLU A 571 20.60 -7.69 -4.55
N ASN A 572 19.40 -7.79 -3.98
CA ASN A 572 18.87 -6.86 -3.01
C ASN A 572 18.58 -7.59 -1.69
N ASN A 573 19.41 -7.36 -0.66
CA ASN A 573 19.29 -7.99 0.66
C ASN A 573 19.04 -9.51 0.58
N GLY A 574 19.88 -10.25 -0.15
CA GLY A 574 19.72 -11.70 -0.31
C GLY A 574 18.75 -12.13 -1.42
N THR A 575 17.95 -11.23 -1.99
CA THR A 575 16.98 -11.52 -3.07
C THR A 575 17.61 -11.24 -4.44
N PRO A 576 17.82 -12.24 -5.31
CA PRO A 576 18.30 -12.01 -6.68
C PRO A 576 17.25 -11.32 -7.54
N VAL A 577 17.68 -10.36 -8.36
CA VAL A 577 16.89 -9.75 -9.44
C VAL A 577 17.44 -10.23 -10.77
N ASP A 578 16.67 -11.08 -11.46
CA ASP A 578 17.05 -11.71 -12.73
C ASP A 578 15.84 -11.87 -13.65
N TYR A 579 15.90 -11.21 -14.81
CA TYR A 579 14.83 -11.18 -15.81
C TYR A 579 14.82 -12.41 -16.73
N SER A 580 15.74 -13.36 -16.57
CA SER A 580 15.79 -14.58 -17.39
C SER A 580 14.53 -15.45 -17.25
N GLU A 581 13.81 -15.30 -16.15
CA GLU A 581 12.57 -16.01 -15.84
C GLU A 581 11.31 -15.13 -15.94
N MET A 582 11.44 -13.89 -16.45
CA MET A 582 10.33 -12.95 -16.56
C MET A 582 9.17 -13.53 -17.39
N LYS A 583 7.96 -13.45 -16.84
CA LYS A 583 6.70 -13.85 -17.47
C LYS A 583 5.79 -12.65 -17.63
N LEU A 584 5.25 -12.45 -18.83
CA LEU A 584 4.20 -11.48 -19.10
C LEU A 584 2.84 -12.14 -18.92
N ILE A 585 2.03 -11.69 -17.97
CA ILE A 585 0.73 -12.30 -17.69
C ILE A 585 -0.40 -11.27 -17.74
N GLY A 586 -1.60 -11.70 -18.11
CA GLY A 586 -2.80 -10.87 -18.01
C GLY A 586 -3.05 -10.44 -16.56
N GLN A 587 -3.59 -9.24 -16.39
CA GLN A 587 -3.94 -8.68 -15.10
C GLN A 587 -4.81 -9.65 -14.27
N ILE A 588 -4.48 -9.77 -12.98
CA ILE A 588 -5.24 -10.55 -11.99
C ILE A 588 -6.05 -9.56 -11.15
N GLY A 589 -7.38 -9.62 -11.24
CA GLY A 589 -8.29 -8.73 -10.50
C GLY A 589 -8.14 -7.24 -10.81
N ASP A 590 -8.74 -6.41 -9.98
CA ASP A 590 -8.82 -4.97 -10.22
C ASP A 590 -7.55 -4.20 -9.84
N ASN A 591 -7.28 -3.13 -10.59
CA ASN A 591 -6.20 -2.18 -10.30
C ASN A 591 -6.73 -0.95 -9.55
N ALA A 592 -5.81 -0.06 -9.17
CA ALA A 592 -6.16 1.12 -8.40
C ALA A 592 -6.98 2.10 -9.25
N ARG A 593 -8.12 2.57 -8.75
CA ARG A 593 -8.93 3.62 -9.39
C ARG A 593 -9.44 4.62 -8.36
N VAL A 594 -10.04 5.71 -8.81
CA VAL A 594 -10.74 6.65 -7.92
C VAL A 594 -12.01 5.97 -7.39
N VAL A 595 -12.11 5.82 -6.08
CA VAL A 595 -13.24 5.15 -5.39
C VAL A 595 -14.09 6.12 -4.58
N GLN A 596 -13.54 7.29 -4.24
CA GLN A 596 -14.26 8.33 -3.53
C GLN A 596 -13.69 9.72 -3.87
N GLU A 597 -14.56 10.72 -3.92
CA GLU A 597 -14.18 12.13 -3.97
C GLU A 597 -14.50 12.79 -2.62
N LEU A 598 -13.53 13.46 -2.03
CA LEU A 598 -13.64 14.20 -0.77
C LEU A 598 -13.46 15.69 -1.04
N THR A 599 -14.23 16.54 -0.37
CA THR A 599 -14.11 18.00 -0.47
C THR A 599 -13.46 18.54 0.80
N ALA A 600 -12.55 19.50 0.69
CA ALA A 600 -11.97 20.15 1.85
C ALA A 600 -13.06 20.78 2.72
N GLN A 601 -12.95 20.61 4.04
CA GLN A 601 -13.94 21.11 4.99
C GLN A 601 -13.63 22.53 5.46
N SER A 602 -12.36 22.90 5.47
CA SER A 602 -11.91 24.22 5.90
C SER A 602 -10.56 24.58 5.29
N VAL A 603 -10.25 25.87 5.33
CA VAL A 603 -8.93 26.45 5.03
C VAL A 603 -8.59 27.47 6.11
N GLU A 604 -7.34 27.48 6.54
CA GLU A 604 -6.81 28.45 7.50
C GLU A 604 -5.48 29.02 6.99
N GLU A 605 -5.31 30.33 7.07
CA GLU A 605 -4.02 30.97 6.85
C GLU A 605 -3.20 30.91 8.15
N ILE A 606 -2.37 29.87 8.28
CA ILE A 606 -1.59 29.61 9.49
C ILE A 606 -0.44 30.60 9.63
N ARG A 607 0.10 31.06 8.50
CA ARG A 607 1.13 32.10 8.39
C ARG A 607 0.87 32.91 7.11
N PRO A 608 1.35 34.16 6.98
CA PRO A 608 1.12 34.97 5.79
C PRO A 608 1.46 34.22 4.50
N GLY A 609 0.46 33.98 3.64
CA GLY A 609 0.61 33.25 2.38
C GLY A 609 0.73 31.73 2.49
N VAL A 610 0.50 31.14 3.67
CA VAL A 610 0.53 29.70 3.95
C VAL A 610 -0.84 29.22 4.37
N TYR A 611 -1.52 28.52 3.46
CA TYR A 611 -2.90 28.10 3.64
C TYR A 611 -2.99 26.59 3.85
N VAL A 612 -3.48 26.15 5.01
CA VAL A 612 -3.64 24.72 5.32
C VAL A 612 -5.11 24.34 5.28
N TYR A 613 -5.44 23.39 4.41
CA TYR A 613 -6.77 22.81 4.28
C TYR A 613 -6.89 21.57 5.14
N ASP A 614 -8.08 21.33 5.67
CA ASP A 614 -8.45 20.07 6.33
C ASP A 614 -9.46 19.32 5.46
N MET A 615 -9.10 18.12 4.98
CA MET A 615 -10.01 17.23 4.25
C MET A 615 -11.05 16.57 5.17
N GLY A 616 -10.93 16.75 6.49
CA GLY A 616 -11.78 16.15 7.51
C GLY A 616 -11.45 14.68 7.81
N THR A 617 -10.65 14.03 6.97
CA THR A 617 -10.22 12.66 7.12
C THR A 617 -8.84 12.44 6.52
N ASN A 618 -8.08 11.54 7.12
CA ASN A 618 -6.90 10.98 6.48
C ASN A 618 -7.34 10.08 5.30
N MET A 619 -6.75 10.30 4.14
CA MET A 619 -7.09 9.65 2.87
C MET A 619 -5.83 9.36 2.05
N VAL A 620 -5.96 8.57 0.99
CA VAL A 620 -4.84 8.24 0.10
C VAL A 620 -5.25 8.46 -1.35
N GLY A 621 -4.41 9.18 -2.09
CA GLY A 621 -4.62 9.47 -3.49
C GLY A 621 -4.00 10.80 -3.89
N VAL A 622 -4.69 11.59 -4.70
CA VAL A 622 -4.17 12.87 -5.24
C VAL A 622 -5.20 13.98 -5.06
N PRO A 623 -4.79 15.26 -4.92
CA PRO A 623 -5.76 16.33 -4.93
C PRO A 623 -6.22 16.66 -6.36
N ARG A 624 -7.37 17.34 -6.44
CA ARG A 624 -7.81 18.09 -7.62
C ARG A 624 -8.17 19.50 -7.15
N ILE A 625 -7.36 20.48 -7.54
CA ILE A 625 -7.45 21.85 -7.07
C ILE A 625 -7.77 22.76 -8.25
N ASP A 626 -8.94 23.40 -8.22
CA ASP A 626 -9.26 24.48 -9.14
C ASP A 626 -8.63 25.78 -8.66
N LEU A 627 -7.61 26.25 -9.39
CA LEU A 627 -6.88 27.48 -9.09
C LEU A 627 -7.53 28.69 -9.78
N GLY A 628 -8.56 28.49 -10.61
CA GLY A 628 -9.15 29.53 -11.43
C GLY A 628 -8.15 30.15 -12.42
N ASP A 629 -8.42 31.40 -12.80
CA ASP A 629 -7.56 32.16 -13.70
C ASP A 629 -6.26 32.61 -13.01
N GLN A 630 -5.12 32.36 -13.64
CA GLN A 630 -3.80 32.74 -13.17
C GLN A 630 -3.00 33.48 -14.24
N GLU A 631 -1.97 34.21 -13.80
CA GLU A 631 -0.90 34.68 -14.68
C GLU A 631 0.07 33.54 -14.98
N ALA A 632 0.69 33.53 -16.17
CA ALA A 632 1.65 32.50 -16.52
C ALA A 632 2.96 32.62 -15.70
N GLY A 633 3.50 31.49 -15.25
CA GLY A 633 4.82 31.38 -14.65
C GLY A 633 4.88 31.53 -13.14
N ARG A 634 3.74 31.61 -12.45
CA ARG A 634 3.69 31.57 -10.98
C ARG A 634 3.84 30.13 -10.48
N ASP A 635 4.72 29.95 -9.49
CA ASP A 635 4.97 28.70 -8.78
C ASP A 635 3.93 28.48 -7.67
N ILE A 636 3.15 27.41 -7.78
CA ILE A 636 2.22 26.93 -6.76
C ILE A 636 2.80 25.66 -6.15
N TRP A 637 2.85 25.61 -4.82
CA TRP A 637 3.38 24.46 -4.09
C TRP A 637 2.30 23.85 -3.21
N VAL A 638 2.19 22.53 -3.25
CA VAL A 638 1.32 21.75 -2.37
C VAL A 638 2.15 20.76 -1.58
N ARG A 639 2.00 20.78 -0.25
CA ARG A 639 2.62 19.81 0.68
C ARG A 639 1.54 19.06 1.44
N TYR A 640 1.85 17.84 1.85
CA TYR A 640 0.87 16.93 2.44
C TYR A 640 1.29 16.47 3.83
N ALA A 641 0.32 16.27 4.72
CA ALA A 641 0.55 15.64 6.01
C ALA A 641 -0.70 14.93 6.55
N GLU A 642 -0.46 13.92 7.38
CA GLU A 642 -1.54 13.24 8.10
C GLU A 642 -2.04 14.05 9.30
N VAL A 643 -1.14 14.83 9.93
CA VAL A 643 -1.41 15.60 11.15
C VAL A 643 -0.78 16.99 11.11
N ARG A 644 -1.28 17.89 11.97
CA ARG A 644 -0.70 19.21 12.25
C ARG A 644 0.03 19.17 13.59
N TYR A 645 0.97 20.09 13.82
CA TYR A 645 1.52 20.26 15.16
C TYR A 645 0.43 20.73 16.12
N PRO A 646 0.23 20.03 17.25
CA PRO A 646 -0.78 20.36 18.24
C PRO A 646 -0.35 21.60 19.03
N ASP A 647 -1.32 22.23 19.72
CA ASP A 647 -1.07 23.36 20.63
C ASP A 647 -0.42 22.89 21.94
N LEU A 648 0.85 22.49 21.86
CA LEU A 648 1.69 22.13 23.01
C LEU A 648 2.94 23.02 23.04
N PRO A 649 3.43 23.40 24.24
CA PRO A 649 4.61 24.26 24.38
C PRO A 649 5.86 23.75 23.66
N ALA A 650 5.99 22.43 23.49
CA ALA A 650 7.11 21.80 22.79
C ALA A 650 7.21 22.18 21.30
N TYR A 651 6.11 22.62 20.67
CA TYR A 651 6.07 22.90 19.23
C TYR A 651 6.16 24.39 18.89
N GLY A 652 5.97 25.30 19.86
CA GLY A 652 6.27 26.72 19.73
C GLY A 652 5.68 27.37 18.46
N ASP A 653 6.53 27.86 17.56
CA ASP A 653 6.14 28.53 16.33
C ASP A 653 5.58 27.59 15.25
N LYS A 654 5.67 26.27 15.44
CA LYS A 654 5.15 25.26 14.52
C LYS A 654 3.68 24.94 14.72
N VAL A 655 3.07 25.34 15.85
CA VAL A 655 1.65 25.05 16.16
C VAL A 655 0.75 25.41 14.96
N GLY A 656 -0.12 24.49 14.57
CA GLY A 656 -1.03 24.65 13.42
C GLY A 656 -0.44 24.35 12.05
N MET A 657 0.89 24.35 11.89
CA MET A 657 1.55 23.91 10.65
C MET A 657 1.40 22.39 10.48
N ILE A 658 1.54 21.92 9.24
CA ILE A 658 1.63 20.49 8.95
C ILE A 658 2.90 19.86 9.55
N MET A 659 2.81 18.63 10.07
CA MET A 659 3.95 17.86 10.60
C MET A 659 4.43 16.86 9.54
N VAL A 660 5.72 16.90 9.19
CA VAL A 660 6.29 16.15 8.06
C VAL A 660 7.46 15.26 8.45
N GLU A 661 7.91 15.31 9.71
CA GLU A 661 8.99 14.46 10.22
C GLU A 661 8.70 12.97 10.05
N ASN A 662 7.43 12.56 10.16
CA ASN A 662 7.02 11.16 10.01
C ASN A 662 7.01 10.63 8.57
N LEU A 663 7.17 11.52 7.58
CA LEU A 663 7.31 11.15 6.17
C LEU A 663 8.74 10.66 5.85
N ARG A 664 9.69 10.93 6.77
CA ARG A 664 11.11 10.58 6.65
C ARG A 664 11.68 11.13 5.34
N ALA A 665 12.21 10.28 4.46
CA ALA A 665 12.83 10.73 3.21
C ALA A 665 11.85 10.93 2.03
N ALA A 666 10.54 10.72 2.22
CA ALA A 666 9.54 11.09 1.23
C ALA A 666 9.32 12.60 1.28
N LEU A 667 9.59 13.29 0.18
CA LEU A 667 9.41 14.74 0.08
C LEU A 667 7.93 15.12 0.03
N THR A 668 7.12 14.40 -0.75
CA THR A 668 5.66 14.65 -0.91
C THR A 668 5.31 16.10 -1.25
N HIS A 669 6.01 16.68 -2.24
CA HIS A 669 5.76 18.05 -2.70
C HIS A 669 5.31 18.05 -4.16
N ASP A 670 4.13 18.61 -4.40
CA ASP A 670 3.69 18.90 -5.77
C ASP A 670 3.99 20.37 -6.11
N HIS A 671 4.64 20.58 -7.25
CA HIS A 671 5.03 21.88 -7.78
C HIS A 671 4.35 22.11 -9.11
N TYR A 672 3.50 23.12 -9.18
CA TYR A 672 2.73 23.46 -10.37
C TYR A 672 3.07 24.87 -10.83
N ILE A 673 3.55 25.00 -12.07
CA ILE A 673 3.86 26.27 -12.72
C ILE A 673 2.67 26.63 -13.60
N THR A 674 2.01 27.73 -13.25
CA THR A 674 0.75 28.17 -13.87
C THR A 674 0.93 28.60 -15.32
N LYS A 675 -0.10 28.35 -16.13
CA LYS A 675 -0.30 29.01 -17.44
C LYS A 675 -1.23 30.21 -17.30
N ALA A 676 -1.27 31.05 -18.34
CA ALA A 676 -2.24 32.13 -18.39
C ALA A 676 -3.67 31.57 -18.54
N GLY A 677 -4.62 32.12 -17.78
CA GLY A 677 -6.02 31.67 -17.80
C GLY A 677 -6.27 30.54 -16.80
N PRO A 678 -7.26 29.65 -17.04
CA PRO A 678 -7.72 28.69 -16.04
C PRO A 678 -6.70 27.57 -15.80
N ASN A 679 -6.52 27.22 -14.53
CA ASN A 679 -5.59 26.18 -14.08
C ASN A 679 -6.28 25.16 -13.16
N VAL A 680 -6.00 23.88 -13.37
CA VAL A 680 -6.40 22.79 -12.48
C VAL A 680 -5.16 21.96 -12.15
N LEU A 681 -4.77 21.94 -10.88
CA LEU A 681 -3.68 21.10 -10.39
C LEU A 681 -4.26 19.73 -10.03
N GLN A 682 -3.86 18.69 -10.74
CA GLN A 682 -4.23 17.30 -10.46
C GLN A 682 -3.09 16.36 -10.86
N PRO A 683 -2.32 15.84 -9.90
CA PRO A 683 -1.21 14.94 -10.20
C PRO A 683 -1.64 13.64 -10.88
N ARG A 684 -0.74 13.04 -11.65
CA ARG A 684 -0.98 11.85 -12.48
C ARG A 684 -0.12 10.66 -12.08
N PHE A 685 1.18 10.87 -11.83
CA PHE A 685 2.15 9.80 -11.55
C PHE A 685 2.72 9.88 -10.12
N THR A 686 1.89 10.31 -9.17
CA THR A 686 2.17 10.26 -7.74
C THR A 686 0.91 9.96 -6.93
N PHE A 687 1.07 9.67 -5.64
CA PHE A 687 -0.01 9.64 -4.65
C PHE A 687 0.54 9.94 -3.26
N HIS A 688 -0.33 10.43 -2.38
CA HIS A 688 0.01 10.87 -1.03
C HIS A 688 -0.99 10.29 -0.02
N GLY A 689 -0.52 9.99 1.20
CA GLY A 689 -1.39 9.73 2.35
C GLY A 689 -1.50 10.99 3.21
N TYR A 690 -2.69 11.58 3.31
CA TYR A 690 -2.87 12.88 3.96
C TYR A 690 -4.29 13.14 4.44
N ARG A 691 -4.39 13.97 5.48
CA ARG A 691 -5.62 14.69 5.86
C ARG A 691 -5.52 16.17 5.55
N TYR A 692 -4.31 16.71 5.68
CA TYR A 692 -4.01 18.11 5.54
C TYR A 692 -3.17 18.32 4.29
N LEU A 693 -3.53 19.34 3.52
CA LEU A 693 -2.71 19.85 2.44
C LEU A 693 -2.44 21.34 2.69
N GLU A 694 -1.20 21.75 2.45
CA GLU A 694 -0.76 23.13 2.55
C GLU A 694 -0.53 23.68 1.14
N ILE A 695 -1.11 24.83 0.82
CA ILE A 695 -0.91 25.55 -0.44
C ILE A 695 -0.14 26.84 -0.18
N THR A 696 0.94 27.05 -0.95
CA THR A 696 1.69 28.33 -0.99
C THR A 696 1.87 28.78 -2.43
N GLY A 697 2.13 30.08 -2.63
CA GLY A 697 2.29 30.69 -3.96
C GLY A 697 1.03 31.33 -4.54
N VAL A 698 -0.07 31.36 -3.79
CA VAL A 698 -1.33 32.04 -4.16
C VAL A 698 -1.52 33.33 -3.35
N ASP A 699 -2.09 34.37 -3.96
CA ASP A 699 -2.45 35.61 -3.24
C ASP A 699 -3.72 35.44 -2.40
N VAL A 700 -4.68 34.69 -2.95
CA VAL A 700 -5.97 34.38 -2.34
C VAL A 700 -6.11 32.85 -2.36
N PRO A 701 -6.44 32.20 -1.23
CA PRO A 701 -6.60 30.76 -1.22
C PRO A 701 -7.82 30.35 -2.04
N PRO A 702 -7.74 29.25 -2.83
CA PRO A 702 -8.93 28.60 -3.35
C PRO A 702 -9.97 28.37 -2.24
N PRO A 703 -11.28 28.53 -2.51
CA PRO A 703 -12.28 28.19 -1.52
C PRO A 703 -12.27 26.66 -1.28
N PRO A 704 -12.69 26.16 -0.09
CA PRO A 704 -12.62 24.73 0.21
C PRO A 704 -13.33 23.80 -0.80
N ASP A 705 -14.40 24.26 -1.45
CA ASP A 705 -15.12 23.51 -2.49
C ASP A 705 -14.36 23.38 -3.82
N ALA A 706 -13.35 24.22 -4.04
CA ALA A 706 -12.41 24.11 -5.15
C ALA A 706 -11.27 23.10 -4.88
N VAL A 707 -11.12 22.63 -3.64
CA VAL A 707 -10.08 21.71 -3.20
C VAL A 707 -10.69 20.34 -2.91
N LYS A 708 -10.40 19.38 -3.78
CA LYS A 708 -10.90 18.01 -3.67
C LYS A 708 -9.74 17.03 -3.48
N GLY A 709 -10.01 15.93 -2.78
CA GLY A 709 -9.14 14.76 -2.71
C GLY A 709 -9.79 13.61 -3.45
N LEU A 710 -9.08 13.04 -4.42
CA LEU A 710 -9.49 11.84 -5.14
C LEU A 710 -8.88 10.63 -4.43
N VAL A 711 -9.71 9.85 -3.73
CA VAL A 711 -9.27 8.64 -3.02
C VAL A 711 -9.03 7.54 -4.04
N ILE A 712 -7.81 7.00 -4.07
CA ILE A 712 -7.40 5.97 -5.02
C ILE A 712 -7.16 4.66 -4.27
N SER A 713 -7.80 3.57 -4.71
CA SER A 713 -7.65 2.25 -4.09
C SER A 713 -7.89 1.11 -5.09
N SER A 714 -7.28 -0.04 -4.83
CA SER A 714 -7.58 -1.32 -5.47
C SER A 714 -8.77 -2.03 -4.83
N VAL A 715 -9.23 -1.58 -3.65
CA VAL A 715 -10.53 -1.98 -3.11
C VAL A 715 -11.57 -1.03 -3.68
N HIS A 716 -12.50 -1.55 -4.47
CA HIS A 716 -13.48 -0.71 -5.17
C HIS A 716 -14.76 -0.50 -4.36
N GLU A 717 -15.14 -1.48 -3.55
CA GLU A 717 -16.35 -1.48 -2.74
C GLU A 717 -16.08 -2.12 -1.38
N VAL A 718 -16.82 -1.67 -0.35
CA VAL A 718 -16.78 -2.30 0.98
C VAL A 718 -17.87 -3.38 1.02
N THR A 719 -17.50 -4.61 1.36
CA THR A 719 -18.43 -5.76 1.45
C THR A 719 -19.00 -5.96 2.85
N ALA A 720 -18.77 -5.02 3.78
CA ALA A 720 -19.30 -5.08 5.13
C ALA A 720 -19.77 -3.71 5.62
N ASP A 721 -20.72 -3.74 6.55
CA ASP A 721 -21.20 -2.57 7.28
C ASP A 721 -21.37 -2.92 8.76
N TYR A 722 -21.23 -1.92 9.62
CA TYR A 722 -21.37 -2.07 11.05
C TYR A 722 -21.72 -0.74 11.72
N GLN A 723 -22.88 -0.70 12.36
CA GLN A 723 -23.38 0.45 13.09
C GLN A 723 -23.88 0.00 14.47
N THR A 724 -23.66 0.84 15.47
CA THR A 724 -24.02 0.57 16.87
C THR A 724 -24.58 1.82 17.56
N SER A 725 -25.12 1.64 18.77
CA SER A 725 -25.49 2.76 19.65
C SER A 725 -24.28 3.55 20.20
N ASN A 726 -23.04 3.06 20.03
CA ASN A 726 -21.83 3.76 20.47
C ASN A 726 -21.13 4.42 19.27
N ALA A 727 -21.30 5.75 19.16
CA ALA A 727 -20.74 6.52 18.04
C ALA A 727 -19.22 6.42 17.90
N LYS A 728 -18.47 6.20 18.99
CA LYS A 728 -17.01 6.05 18.94
C LYS A 728 -16.59 4.70 18.35
N VAL A 729 -17.36 3.64 18.62
CA VAL A 729 -17.16 2.33 17.98
C VAL A 729 -17.50 2.41 16.49
N ASN A 730 -18.53 3.17 16.10
CA ASN A 730 -18.83 3.42 14.68
C ASN A 730 -17.67 4.17 14.00
N GLN A 731 -17.12 5.20 14.65
CA GLN A 731 -15.94 5.90 14.12
C GLN A 731 -14.71 4.98 14.03
N LEU A 732 -14.53 4.04 14.96
CA LEU A 732 -13.47 3.03 14.85
C LEU A 732 -13.66 2.14 13.61
N PHE A 733 -14.89 1.68 13.34
CA PHE A 733 -15.20 0.93 12.12
C PHE A 733 -14.87 1.73 10.85
N ASP A 734 -15.28 3.00 10.79
CA ASP A 734 -14.95 3.90 9.67
C ASP A 734 -13.44 4.09 9.50
N ASN A 735 -12.70 4.20 10.61
CA ASN A 735 -11.24 4.32 10.60
C ASN A 735 -10.58 3.06 10.00
N ILE A 736 -11.10 1.87 10.31
CA ILE A 736 -10.62 0.60 9.74
C ILE A 736 -10.85 0.57 8.23
N VAL A 737 -12.06 0.91 7.77
CA VAL A 737 -12.41 0.97 6.35
C VAL A 737 -11.50 1.94 5.59
N ARG A 738 -11.29 3.14 6.13
CA ARG A 738 -10.41 4.16 5.53
C ARG A 738 -8.96 3.70 5.46
N SER A 739 -8.46 3.04 6.50
CA SER A 739 -7.11 2.47 6.51
C SER A 739 -6.94 1.32 5.54
N GLN A 740 -7.98 0.53 5.29
CA GLN A 740 -7.96 -0.50 4.24
C GLN A 740 -7.91 0.13 2.85
N TYR A 741 -8.80 1.07 2.53
CA TYR A 741 -8.74 1.80 1.26
C TYR A 741 -7.36 2.40 1.02
N GLY A 742 -6.82 3.06 2.05
CA GLY A 742 -5.55 3.77 1.95
C GLY A 742 -4.34 2.87 1.69
N ASN A 743 -4.37 1.63 2.16
CA ASN A 743 -3.22 0.74 2.08
C ASN A 743 -3.39 -0.40 1.07
N PHE A 744 -4.49 -0.43 0.32
CA PHE A 744 -4.70 -1.40 -0.75
C PHE A 744 -4.51 -0.67 -2.08
N LEU A 745 -3.26 -0.39 -2.43
CA LEU A 745 -2.88 0.29 -3.67
C LEU A 745 -1.87 -0.60 -4.40
N SER A 746 -2.39 -1.41 -5.34
CA SER A 746 -1.69 -2.51 -6.02
C SER A 746 -1.26 -3.67 -5.13
N ILE A 747 -0.70 -3.39 -3.95
CA ILE A 747 -0.24 -4.32 -2.91
C ILE A 747 -0.77 -3.89 -1.53
N PRO A 748 -0.86 -4.78 -0.53
CA PRO A 748 -1.25 -4.43 0.84
C PRO A 748 -0.10 -3.73 1.56
N THR A 749 -0.01 -2.41 1.46
CA THR A 749 1.08 -1.63 2.06
C THR A 749 0.97 -1.57 3.58
N ASP A 750 2.09 -1.39 4.29
CA ASP A 750 2.07 -1.01 5.71
C ASP A 750 1.39 0.36 5.88
N CYS A 751 1.94 1.38 5.21
CA CYS A 751 1.47 2.75 5.32
C CYS A 751 1.54 3.45 3.96
N PRO A 752 0.75 4.50 3.69
CA PRO A 752 0.65 5.09 2.35
C PRO A 752 1.40 6.41 2.13
N GLN A 753 2.03 6.98 3.16
CA GLN A 753 2.52 8.37 3.19
C GLN A 753 4.05 8.48 3.15
N ARG A 754 4.77 7.74 4.01
CA ARG A 754 6.24 7.86 4.14
C ARG A 754 6.95 7.10 3.00
N ASN A 755 8.27 7.16 2.99
CA ASN A 755 9.12 6.40 2.08
C ASN A 755 9.15 4.88 2.42
N GLU A 756 8.01 4.23 2.57
CA GLU A 756 7.92 2.79 2.82
C GLU A 756 6.94 2.17 1.85
N ARG A 757 5.63 2.20 2.15
CA ARG A 757 4.56 1.76 1.23
C ARG A 757 4.82 0.37 0.68
N MET A 758 5.27 -0.53 1.56
CA MET A 758 5.75 -1.85 1.21
C MET A 758 4.78 -2.94 1.67
N GLY A 759 4.75 -4.05 0.94
CA GLY A 759 3.88 -5.18 1.24
C GLY A 759 4.40 -6.02 2.39
N TRP A 760 4.36 -5.49 3.62
CA TRP A 760 4.82 -6.18 4.82
C TRP A 760 3.89 -7.34 5.19
N SER A 761 4.45 -8.56 5.20
CA SER A 761 3.70 -9.80 5.32
C SER A 761 2.98 -9.95 6.67
N GLY A 762 3.59 -9.50 7.77
CA GLY A 762 3.03 -9.64 9.13
C GLY A 762 1.82 -8.75 9.36
N ASP A 763 1.86 -7.53 8.83
CA ASP A 763 0.78 -6.55 8.85
C ASP A 763 -0.45 -7.15 8.16
N ILE A 764 -0.28 -7.61 6.92
CA ILE A 764 -1.42 -8.19 6.19
C ILE A 764 -1.82 -9.57 6.74
N SER A 765 -0.90 -10.33 7.35
CA SER A 765 -1.25 -11.57 8.07
C SER A 765 -2.28 -11.31 9.17
N VAL A 766 -2.03 -10.31 10.03
CA VAL A 766 -2.94 -9.98 11.14
C VAL A 766 -4.24 -9.34 10.67
N PHE A 767 -4.21 -8.57 9.59
CA PHE A 767 -5.38 -7.85 9.07
C PHE A 767 -6.22 -8.65 8.05
N SER A 768 -5.65 -9.70 7.44
CA SER A 768 -6.26 -10.49 6.35
C SER A 768 -7.71 -10.89 6.65
N ARG A 769 -7.98 -11.37 7.86
CA ARG A 769 -9.34 -11.77 8.26
C ARG A 769 -10.34 -10.61 8.32
N THR A 770 -9.90 -9.40 8.65
CA THR A 770 -10.77 -8.22 8.57
C THR A 770 -10.93 -7.80 7.11
N ALA A 771 -9.83 -7.77 6.36
CA ALA A 771 -9.85 -7.39 4.94
C ALA A 771 -10.80 -8.27 4.11
N THR A 772 -10.84 -9.58 4.34
CA THR A 772 -11.72 -10.52 3.63
C THR A 772 -13.21 -10.38 3.99
N TYR A 773 -13.54 -9.80 5.13
CA TYR A 773 -14.92 -9.37 5.41
C TYR A 773 -15.25 -8.03 4.73
N PHE A 774 -14.29 -7.11 4.70
CA PHE A 774 -14.52 -5.71 4.35
C PHE A 774 -14.38 -5.43 2.85
N SER A 775 -13.77 -6.32 2.08
CA SER A 775 -13.72 -6.21 0.62
C SER A 775 -13.69 -7.59 -0.04
N ASP A 776 -14.04 -7.67 -1.32
CA ASP A 776 -13.59 -8.78 -2.15
C ASP A 776 -12.08 -8.69 -2.37
N ALA A 777 -11.34 -9.38 -1.51
CA ALA A 777 -9.89 -9.41 -1.50
C ALA A 777 -9.31 -10.62 -2.23
N ASP A 778 -10.11 -11.47 -2.89
CA ASP A 778 -9.62 -12.74 -3.46
C ASP A 778 -8.49 -12.51 -4.46
N GLN A 779 -8.77 -11.78 -5.54
CA GLN A 779 -7.80 -11.54 -6.59
C GLN A 779 -6.63 -10.66 -6.12
N PHE A 780 -6.91 -9.69 -5.24
CA PHE A 780 -5.89 -8.82 -4.65
C PHE A 780 -4.86 -9.62 -3.84
N PHE A 781 -5.31 -10.51 -2.95
CA PHE A 781 -4.40 -11.39 -2.21
C PHE A 781 -3.77 -12.46 -3.07
N ARG A 782 -4.45 -12.95 -4.11
CA ARG A 782 -3.83 -13.89 -5.06
C ARG A 782 -2.58 -13.28 -5.71
N ARG A 783 -2.63 -12.00 -6.10
CA ARG A 783 -1.46 -11.25 -6.60
C ARG A 783 -0.36 -11.12 -5.55
N HIS A 784 -0.71 -10.74 -4.32
CA HIS A 784 0.28 -10.60 -3.27
C HIS A 784 0.97 -11.94 -2.93
N LEU A 785 0.20 -13.03 -2.86
CA LEU A 785 0.73 -14.38 -2.66
C LEU A 785 1.58 -14.84 -3.84
N MET A 786 1.31 -14.39 -5.06
CA MET A 786 2.18 -14.62 -6.21
C MET A 786 3.52 -13.91 -6.02
N ALA A 787 3.52 -12.64 -5.64
CA ALA A 787 4.74 -11.90 -5.30
C ALA A 787 5.54 -12.57 -4.17
N MET A 788 4.89 -13.11 -3.13
CA MET A 788 5.57 -13.86 -2.08
C MET A 788 6.25 -15.15 -2.58
N ARG A 789 5.67 -15.83 -3.57
CA ARG A 789 6.28 -17.02 -4.19
C ARG A 789 7.44 -16.64 -5.10
N ASP A 790 7.30 -15.54 -5.85
CA ASP A 790 8.31 -15.06 -6.80
C ASP A 790 9.65 -14.77 -6.13
N ILE A 791 9.65 -14.39 -4.84
CA ILE A 791 10.87 -14.14 -4.06
C ILE A 791 10.99 -15.04 -2.82
N GLN A 792 10.32 -16.20 -2.79
CA GLN A 792 10.54 -17.19 -1.72
C GLN A 792 11.96 -17.73 -1.80
N TYR A 793 12.67 -17.77 -0.67
CA TYR A 793 14.06 -18.21 -0.63
C TYR A 793 14.18 -19.71 -0.88
N ALA A 794 15.32 -20.13 -1.44
CA ALA A 794 15.65 -21.54 -1.62
C ALA A 794 15.67 -22.34 -0.29
N SER A 795 15.83 -21.67 0.85
CA SER A 795 15.69 -22.28 2.18
C SER A 795 14.25 -22.65 2.55
N GLY A 796 13.25 -22.17 1.79
CA GLY A 796 11.83 -22.26 2.09
C GLY A 796 11.28 -21.03 2.84
N LYS A 797 12.14 -20.12 3.30
CA LYS A 797 11.69 -18.89 4.00
C LYS A 797 10.87 -18.00 3.04
N PHE A 798 9.68 -17.61 3.48
CA PHE A 798 8.92 -16.53 2.84
C PHE A 798 9.50 -15.17 3.19
N PRO A 799 9.46 -14.20 2.26
CA PRO A 799 9.96 -12.84 2.52
C PRO A 799 9.11 -12.12 3.56
N ASP A 800 9.76 -11.27 4.37
CA ASP A 800 9.02 -10.37 5.27
C ASP A 800 8.30 -9.24 4.51
N VAL A 801 8.75 -8.90 3.29
CA VAL A 801 8.18 -7.88 2.41
C VAL A 801 8.10 -8.37 0.96
N ALA A 802 6.93 -8.29 0.32
CA ALA A 802 6.75 -8.68 -1.08
C ALA A 802 5.95 -7.65 -1.89
N PRO A 803 6.33 -7.32 -3.15
CA PRO A 803 7.49 -7.77 -3.93
C PRO A 803 8.71 -6.83 -3.73
N ALA A 804 9.56 -7.12 -2.75
CA ALA A 804 10.79 -6.37 -2.55
C ALA A 804 11.94 -7.30 -2.19
N PHE A 805 12.19 -7.46 -0.89
CA PHE A 805 13.29 -8.23 -0.33
C PHE A 805 12.94 -8.69 1.08
N ASP A 806 13.78 -9.50 1.70
CA ASP A 806 13.59 -9.93 3.09
C ASP A 806 13.94 -8.85 4.10
N GLY A 807 12.94 -8.43 4.87
CA GLY A 807 13.08 -7.46 5.95
C GLY A 807 13.58 -8.08 7.26
N PHE A 808 12.96 -7.65 8.35
CA PHE A 808 13.35 -8.02 9.71
C PHE A 808 12.18 -8.57 10.55
N GLY A 809 11.10 -8.98 9.91
CA GLY A 809 9.88 -9.51 10.52
C GLY A 809 9.99 -10.95 11.02
N GLY A 810 10.72 -11.81 10.31
CA GLY A 810 11.02 -13.17 10.75
C GLY A 810 9.86 -14.15 10.65
N ILE A 811 9.81 -15.11 11.59
CA ILE A 811 8.88 -16.24 11.54
C ILE A 811 7.42 -15.78 11.49
N LEU A 812 7.03 -14.81 12.34
CA LEU A 812 5.64 -14.36 12.40
C LEU A 812 5.19 -13.67 11.10
N TRP A 813 6.10 -12.98 10.41
CA TRP A 813 5.83 -12.36 9.11
C TRP A 813 5.76 -13.43 8.00
N GLY A 814 6.71 -14.36 7.97
CA GLY A 814 6.73 -15.43 6.97
C GLY A 814 5.51 -16.36 7.01
N SER A 815 4.89 -16.53 8.18
CA SER A 815 3.67 -17.34 8.36
C SER A 815 2.48 -16.80 7.54
N ALA A 816 2.51 -15.53 7.10
CA ALA A 816 1.54 -14.97 6.15
C ALA A 816 1.36 -15.83 4.89
N GLY A 817 2.44 -16.46 4.41
CA GLY A 817 2.40 -17.37 3.27
C GLY A 817 1.62 -18.67 3.54
N VAL A 818 1.29 -18.99 4.80
CA VAL A 818 0.43 -20.12 5.17
C VAL A 818 -0.95 -19.64 5.59
N THR A 819 -1.02 -18.55 6.37
CA THR A 819 -2.28 -18.06 6.94
C THR A 819 -3.19 -17.39 5.92
N ILE A 820 -2.66 -16.63 4.95
CA ILE A 820 -3.48 -15.89 3.98
C ILE A 820 -4.16 -16.82 2.96
N PRO A 821 -3.49 -17.79 2.32
CA PRO A 821 -4.17 -18.74 1.42
C PRO A 821 -5.29 -19.50 2.14
N TRP A 822 -5.06 -19.87 3.40
CA TRP A 822 -6.06 -20.51 4.25
C TRP A 822 -7.25 -19.59 4.54
N GLU A 823 -6.96 -18.33 4.87
CA GLU A 823 -7.94 -17.29 5.14
C GLU A 823 -8.82 -17.01 3.90
N MET A 824 -8.21 -16.91 2.72
CA MET A 824 -8.93 -16.80 1.44
C MET A 824 -9.84 -18.00 1.18
N TRP A 825 -9.34 -19.22 1.35
CA TRP A 825 -10.16 -20.43 1.17
C TRP A 825 -11.33 -20.47 2.15
N GLN A 826 -11.10 -20.11 3.41
CA GLN A 826 -12.16 -20.04 4.42
C GLN A 826 -13.23 -19.01 4.04
N GLN A 827 -12.84 -17.82 3.57
CA GLN A 827 -13.78 -16.76 3.22
C GLN A 827 -14.53 -17.05 1.92
N TYR A 828 -13.83 -17.45 0.86
CA TYR A 828 -14.35 -17.50 -0.51
C TYR A 828 -14.65 -18.91 -1.02
N GLY A 829 -14.13 -19.95 -0.35
CA GLY A 829 -14.31 -21.35 -0.76
C GLY A 829 -13.42 -21.79 -1.94
N ASP A 830 -12.54 -20.91 -2.42
CA ASP A 830 -11.68 -21.19 -3.59
C ASP A 830 -10.59 -22.22 -3.27
N THR A 831 -10.71 -23.44 -3.78
CA THR A 831 -9.66 -24.46 -3.58
C THR A 831 -8.42 -24.24 -4.45
N ALA A 832 -8.50 -23.40 -5.49
CA ALA A 832 -7.37 -23.19 -6.40
C ALA A 832 -6.22 -22.44 -5.72
N VAL A 833 -6.52 -21.43 -4.89
CA VAL A 833 -5.47 -20.69 -4.15
C VAL A 833 -4.63 -21.63 -3.27
N LEU A 834 -5.26 -22.60 -2.62
CA LEU A 834 -4.55 -23.62 -1.83
C LEU A 834 -3.65 -24.48 -2.71
N ARG A 835 -4.16 -24.94 -3.86
CA ARG A 835 -3.41 -25.81 -4.79
C ARG A 835 -2.18 -25.11 -5.37
N GLU A 836 -2.34 -23.85 -5.76
CA GLU A 836 -1.26 -23.02 -6.31
C GLU A 836 -0.17 -22.74 -5.28
N HIS A 837 -0.54 -22.55 -4.02
CA HIS A 837 0.39 -22.14 -2.97
C HIS A 837 0.97 -23.31 -2.16
N TYR A 838 0.38 -24.50 -2.22
CA TYR A 838 0.76 -25.66 -1.40
C TYR A 838 2.25 -26.02 -1.42
N PRO A 839 2.95 -26.04 -2.58
CA PRO A 839 4.39 -26.32 -2.59
C PRO A 839 5.20 -25.32 -1.75
N ALA A 840 4.87 -24.03 -1.86
CA ALA A 840 5.54 -22.96 -1.13
C ALA A 840 5.29 -23.06 0.38
N MET A 841 4.04 -23.35 0.79
CA MET A 841 3.69 -23.58 2.21
C MET A 841 4.46 -24.75 2.80
N ARG A 842 4.60 -25.85 2.06
CA ARG A 842 5.37 -27.02 2.51
C ARG A 842 6.84 -26.66 2.73
N SER A 843 7.47 -25.97 1.78
CA SER A 843 8.87 -25.54 1.91
C SER A 843 9.06 -24.59 3.09
N TYR A 844 8.09 -23.74 3.40
CA TYR A 844 8.13 -22.92 4.61
C TYR A 844 8.07 -23.72 5.91
N LEU A 845 7.27 -24.79 5.97
CA LEU A 845 7.31 -25.67 7.14
C LEU A 845 8.65 -26.40 7.30
N GLU A 846 9.27 -26.82 6.19
CA GLU A 846 10.62 -27.41 6.21
C GLU A 846 11.65 -26.39 6.73
N PHE A 847 11.52 -25.11 6.34
CA PHE A 847 12.31 -24.01 6.91
C PHE A 847 12.10 -23.88 8.42
N LEU A 848 10.85 -23.86 8.91
CA LEU A 848 10.56 -23.76 10.34
C LEU A 848 11.16 -24.93 11.14
N GLU A 849 11.06 -26.15 10.62
CA GLU A 849 11.64 -27.34 11.24
C GLU A 849 13.17 -27.26 11.33
N GLY A 850 13.82 -26.73 10.30
CA GLY A 850 15.26 -26.47 10.30
C GLY A 850 15.73 -25.45 11.36
N ASN A 851 14.81 -24.63 11.90
CA ASN A 851 15.09 -23.63 12.93
C ASN A 851 14.78 -24.12 14.36
N ILE A 852 14.41 -25.39 14.56
CA ILE A 852 14.19 -25.97 15.89
C ILE A 852 15.53 -26.47 16.44
N ASP A 853 15.98 -25.89 17.56
CA ASP A 853 17.19 -26.33 18.23
C ASP A 853 17.03 -27.76 18.78
N SER A 854 17.91 -28.68 18.37
CA SER A 854 17.78 -30.10 18.72
C SER A 854 17.97 -30.42 20.21
N ALA A 855 18.62 -29.55 20.98
CA ALA A 855 18.92 -29.79 22.39
C ALA A 855 17.79 -29.31 23.32
N THR A 856 17.19 -28.18 22.97
CA THR A 856 16.13 -27.52 23.74
C THR A 856 14.74 -27.78 23.19
N ASN A 857 14.66 -28.20 21.91
CA ASN A 857 13.44 -28.34 21.11
C ASN A 857 12.65 -27.03 20.93
N VAL A 858 13.29 -25.89 21.19
CA VAL A 858 12.76 -24.54 21.06
C VAL A 858 13.16 -23.97 19.70
N MET A 859 12.23 -23.29 19.04
CA MET A 859 12.49 -22.62 17.77
C MET A 859 13.34 -21.36 17.99
N ALA A 860 14.37 -21.17 17.16
CA ALA A 860 15.18 -19.95 17.13
C ALA A 860 14.87 -19.15 15.86
N GLY A 861 14.62 -17.85 15.98
CA GLY A 861 14.30 -16.98 14.84
C GLY A 861 14.43 -15.50 15.17
N SER A 862 14.11 -14.63 14.18
CA SER A 862 14.24 -13.17 14.31
C SER A 862 12.97 -12.48 14.89
N GLN A 863 12.93 -11.14 14.91
CA GLN A 863 13.09 -10.35 16.14
C GLN A 863 11.86 -9.57 16.64
N LEU A 864 10.86 -9.25 15.81
CA LEU A 864 9.82 -8.25 16.17
C LEU A 864 8.84 -8.71 17.27
N GLY A 865 8.46 -10.00 17.27
CA GLY A 865 7.50 -10.52 18.24
C GLY A 865 6.12 -9.86 18.15
N ASP A 866 5.53 -9.49 19.29
CA ASP A 866 4.28 -8.72 19.35
C ASP A 866 4.56 -7.22 19.16
N TRP A 867 4.88 -6.86 17.90
CA TRP A 867 5.38 -5.53 17.53
C TRP A 867 4.48 -4.39 18.02
N LEU A 868 5.10 -3.33 18.54
CA LEU A 868 4.44 -2.14 19.11
C LEU A 868 3.50 -2.42 20.29
N SER A 869 3.65 -3.57 20.96
CA SER A 869 3.00 -3.83 22.24
C SER A 869 3.48 -2.85 23.33
N PRO A 870 2.55 -2.24 24.09
CA PRO A 870 2.90 -1.50 25.30
C PRO A 870 3.64 -2.33 26.36
N GLU A 871 3.59 -3.67 26.33
CA GLU A 871 4.33 -4.56 27.26
C GLU A 871 5.29 -5.53 26.52
N GLY A 872 5.73 -5.15 25.31
CA GLY A 872 6.51 -6.01 24.41
C GLY A 872 7.79 -6.57 25.02
N LYS A 873 8.52 -5.81 25.84
CA LYS A 873 9.74 -6.28 26.52
C LYS A 873 9.47 -7.38 27.54
N GLN A 874 8.23 -7.63 27.93
CA GLN A 874 7.87 -8.74 28.83
C GLN A 874 7.65 -10.06 28.07
N ASN A 875 7.47 -10.03 26.75
CA ASN A 875 7.18 -11.24 25.98
C ASN A 875 8.37 -12.20 25.90
N ASP A 876 8.06 -13.46 25.56
CA ASP A 876 9.01 -14.45 25.05
C ASP A 876 8.59 -14.81 23.62
N ASN A 877 9.36 -14.35 22.63
CA ASN A 877 8.99 -14.51 21.23
C ASN A 877 8.93 -15.99 20.81
N THR A 878 9.67 -16.88 21.48
CA THR A 878 9.63 -18.33 21.18
C THR A 878 8.26 -18.96 21.46
N LEU A 879 7.52 -18.41 22.45
CA LEU A 879 6.13 -18.79 22.72
C LEU A 879 5.23 -18.44 21.54
N LEU A 880 5.41 -17.23 20.98
CA LEU A 880 4.61 -16.74 19.86
C LEU A 880 4.90 -17.56 18.59
N TRP A 881 6.19 -17.82 18.29
CA TRP A 881 6.60 -18.64 17.16
C TRP A 881 6.05 -20.07 17.27
N GLU A 882 6.10 -20.66 18.46
CA GLU A 882 5.56 -22.01 18.68
C GLU A 882 4.03 -22.05 18.47
N ALA A 883 3.31 -21.03 18.93
CA ALA A 883 1.86 -20.94 18.73
C ALA A 883 1.50 -20.84 17.23
N TYR A 884 2.23 -20.01 16.47
CA TYR A 884 2.06 -19.93 15.01
C TYR A 884 2.48 -21.22 14.31
N TYR A 885 3.58 -21.85 14.70
CA TYR A 885 4.00 -23.11 14.09
C TYR A 885 2.95 -24.22 14.29
N ILE A 886 2.35 -24.30 15.48
CA ILE A 886 1.22 -25.21 15.72
C ILE A 886 0.03 -24.86 14.82
N PHE A 887 -0.24 -23.58 14.59
CA PHE A 887 -1.31 -23.12 13.70
C PHE A 887 -1.03 -23.48 12.24
N ASP A 888 0.18 -23.23 11.76
CA ASP A 888 0.59 -23.52 10.39
C ASP A 888 0.55 -25.04 10.13
N LEU A 889 0.98 -25.87 11.09
CA LEU A 889 0.82 -27.33 11.01
C LEU A 889 -0.64 -27.75 10.94
N ARG A 890 -1.54 -27.11 11.70
CA ARG A 890 -2.98 -27.39 11.64
C ARG A 890 -3.57 -27.00 10.29
N ILE A 891 -3.22 -25.81 9.78
CA ILE A 891 -3.61 -25.36 8.44
C ILE A 891 -3.12 -26.39 7.42
N MET A 892 -1.85 -26.77 7.46
CA MET A 892 -1.28 -27.72 6.50
C MET A 892 -1.92 -29.11 6.58
N ALA A 893 -2.33 -29.56 7.77
CA ALA A 893 -3.10 -30.80 7.91
C ALA A 893 -4.45 -30.70 7.18
N GLU A 894 -5.18 -29.59 7.35
CA GLU A 894 -6.46 -29.36 6.69
C GLU A 894 -6.33 -29.13 5.18
N VAL A 895 -5.36 -28.33 4.75
CA VAL A 895 -5.07 -28.09 3.34
C VAL A 895 -4.68 -29.39 2.64
N ALA A 896 -3.80 -30.20 3.24
CA ALA A 896 -3.45 -31.51 2.72
C ALA A 896 -4.69 -32.39 2.57
N ARG A 897 -5.60 -32.40 3.55
CA ARG A 897 -6.87 -33.14 3.47
C ARG A 897 -7.78 -32.63 2.34
N VAL A 898 -7.94 -31.31 2.20
CA VAL A 898 -8.74 -30.67 1.15
C VAL A 898 -8.20 -31.01 -0.24
N LEU A 899 -6.87 -31.09 -0.39
CA LEU A 899 -6.20 -31.40 -1.65
C LEU A 899 -6.02 -32.92 -1.91
N GLY A 900 -6.49 -33.79 -1.01
CA GLY A 900 -6.39 -35.25 -1.17
C GLY A 900 -5.01 -35.85 -0.85
N HIS A 901 -4.21 -35.17 -0.03
CA HIS A 901 -2.90 -35.62 0.47
C HIS A 901 -3.00 -36.23 1.87
N ASP A 902 -3.81 -37.29 2.03
CA ASP A 902 -4.18 -37.88 3.33
C ASP A 902 -2.99 -38.28 4.22
N ALA A 903 -1.92 -38.82 3.63
CA ALA A 903 -0.72 -39.22 4.38
C ALA A 903 0.01 -38.00 4.98
N ALA A 904 0.12 -36.91 4.22
CA ALA A 904 0.69 -35.66 4.72
C ALA A 904 -0.23 -35.04 5.78
N ALA A 905 -1.55 -35.07 5.57
CA ALA A 905 -2.51 -34.58 6.54
C ALA A 905 -2.38 -35.29 7.91
N ALA A 906 -2.26 -36.62 7.90
CA ALA A 906 -2.07 -37.42 9.11
C ALA A 906 -0.75 -37.11 9.82
N ASP A 907 0.33 -36.93 9.06
CA ASP A 907 1.65 -36.60 9.60
C ASP A 907 1.70 -35.19 10.22
N TYR A 908 1.14 -34.18 9.55
CA TYR A 908 0.98 -32.84 10.11
C TYR A 908 0.13 -32.87 11.39
N ALA A 909 -0.99 -33.60 11.40
CA ALA A 909 -1.84 -33.74 12.58
C ALA A 909 -1.12 -34.40 13.76
N GLU A 910 -0.21 -35.34 13.52
CA GLU A 910 0.61 -35.93 14.57
C GLU A 910 1.66 -34.94 15.10
N ARG A 911 2.31 -34.18 14.21
CA ARG A 911 3.22 -33.08 14.61
C ARG A 911 2.52 -32.03 15.45
N VAL A 912 1.27 -31.65 15.14
CA VAL A 912 0.44 -30.77 15.97
C VAL A 912 0.36 -31.29 17.41
N LYS A 913 0.06 -32.58 17.62
CA LYS A 913 -0.02 -33.15 18.98
C LYS A 913 1.31 -33.05 19.71
N GLN A 914 2.41 -33.37 19.03
CA GLN A 914 3.75 -33.32 19.61
C GLN A 914 4.14 -31.89 20.03
N ARG A 915 3.91 -30.91 19.15
CA ARG A 915 4.19 -29.50 19.41
C ARG A 915 3.30 -28.91 20.50
N ARG A 916 2.00 -29.26 20.55
CA ARG A 916 1.14 -28.89 21.69
C ARG A 916 1.66 -29.42 23.02
N GLN A 917 2.11 -30.67 23.08
CA GLN A 917 2.72 -31.22 24.29
C GLN A 917 4.04 -30.54 24.66
N HIS A 918 4.83 -30.13 23.66
CA HIS A 918 6.00 -29.28 23.90
C HIS A 918 5.57 -27.92 24.48
N PHE A 919 4.59 -27.26 23.89
CA PHE A 919 4.10 -25.95 24.34
C PHE A 919 3.69 -25.98 25.82
N LEU A 920 2.86 -26.96 26.21
CA LEU A 920 2.40 -27.12 27.60
C LEU A 920 3.54 -27.31 28.60
N ARG A 921 4.63 -28.00 28.21
CA ARG A 921 5.79 -28.24 29.08
C ARG A 921 6.76 -27.08 29.15
N THR A 922 6.87 -26.31 28.05
CA THR A 922 7.88 -25.26 27.90
C THR A 922 7.37 -23.91 28.41
N TYR A 923 6.11 -23.59 28.15
CA TYR A 923 5.59 -22.23 28.29
C TYR A 923 4.54 -22.05 29.37
N LEU A 924 4.10 -23.11 30.06
CA LEU A 924 3.11 -23.01 31.14
C LEU A 924 3.64 -23.58 32.46
N GLU A 925 3.42 -22.84 33.54
CA GLU A 925 3.64 -23.36 34.89
C GLU A 925 2.52 -24.35 35.28
N PRO A 926 2.84 -25.60 35.65
CA PRO A 926 1.86 -26.57 36.09
C PRO A 926 1.01 -26.09 37.27
N GLY A 927 -0.31 -26.25 37.17
CA GLY A 927 -1.27 -25.94 38.24
C GLY A 927 -1.72 -24.49 38.30
N THR A 928 -0.85 -23.51 38.02
CA THR A 928 -1.24 -22.08 37.96
C THR A 928 -1.61 -21.63 36.54
N TYR A 929 -1.11 -22.33 35.52
CA TYR A 929 -1.25 -22.01 34.09
C TYR A 929 -0.72 -20.64 33.70
N ARG A 930 0.15 -20.05 34.53
CA ARG A 930 0.85 -18.82 34.17
C ARG A 930 1.86 -19.09 33.07
N THR A 931 1.97 -18.17 32.11
CA THR A 931 2.97 -18.29 31.05
C THR A 931 4.36 -18.03 31.60
N VAL A 932 5.32 -18.88 31.21
CA VAL A 932 6.72 -18.84 31.66
C VAL A 932 7.66 -18.84 30.45
N ARG A 933 8.88 -18.34 30.65
CA ARG A 933 9.90 -18.26 29.60
C ARG A 933 10.49 -19.63 29.24
N SER A 934 10.77 -19.84 27.95
CA SER A 934 11.46 -21.03 27.43
C SER A 934 12.90 -21.16 27.92
N GLY A 935 13.50 -20.04 28.31
CA GLY A 935 14.93 -19.94 28.62
C GLY A 935 15.82 -19.73 27.42
N TYR A 936 15.25 -19.49 26.23
CA TYR A 936 15.98 -19.02 25.07
C TYR A 936 16.67 -17.68 25.38
N VAL A 937 17.94 -17.58 24.95
CA VAL A 937 18.78 -16.38 25.11
C VAL A 937 19.17 -15.94 23.72
N SER A 938 18.83 -14.71 23.37
CA SER A 938 19.19 -14.12 22.08
C SER A 938 19.93 -12.81 22.29
N ASN A 939 20.98 -12.63 21.50
CA ASN A 939 21.73 -11.36 21.42
C ASN A 939 21.30 -10.55 20.19
N SER A 940 20.22 -10.97 19.55
CA SER A 940 19.61 -10.30 18.41
C SER A 940 18.93 -8.98 18.81
N TRP A 941 18.80 -8.05 17.85
CA TRP A 941 17.97 -6.85 18.04
C TRP A 941 16.52 -7.27 18.39
N GLY A 942 15.79 -6.49 19.17
CA GLY A 942 14.44 -6.88 19.65
C GLY A 942 14.38 -8.03 20.67
N ALA A 943 15.51 -8.61 21.11
CA ALA A 943 15.51 -9.60 22.19
C ALA A 943 15.04 -8.96 23.52
N PRO A 944 14.32 -9.70 24.38
CA PRO A 944 13.98 -9.21 25.72
C PRO A 944 15.23 -8.81 26.51
N PRO A 945 15.16 -7.86 27.45
CA PRO A 945 16.26 -7.53 28.37
C PRO A 945 16.86 -8.78 29.04
N ALA A 946 18.17 -8.78 29.37
CA ALA A 946 18.86 -9.97 29.87
C ALA A 946 18.27 -10.55 31.18
N ASP A 947 17.74 -9.70 32.06
CA ASP A 947 17.00 -10.08 33.28
C ASP A 947 15.60 -10.65 32.99
N ARG A 948 15.12 -10.42 31.76
CA ARG A 948 13.92 -11.01 31.16
C ARG A 948 14.29 -12.14 30.18
N GLN A 949 15.47 -12.74 30.33
CA GLN A 949 15.86 -13.97 29.64
C GLN A 949 16.11 -15.10 30.65
N GLY A 950 16.11 -16.35 30.19
CA GLY A 950 16.33 -17.53 31.05
C GLY A 950 15.07 -18.03 31.78
N LYS A 951 15.08 -19.31 32.17
CA LYS A 951 13.92 -20.00 32.78
C LYS A 951 13.59 -19.53 34.21
N LEU A 952 14.60 -19.04 34.93
CA LEU A 952 14.46 -18.66 36.33
C LEU A 952 14.94 -17.23 36.55
N LEU A 953 14.17 -16.46 37.31
CA LEU A 953 14.55 -15.15 37.83
C LEU A 953 14.60 -15.24 39.36
N ASN A 954 15.76 -14.97 39.96
CA ASN A 954 15.98 -15.06 41.42
C ASN A 954 15.55 -16.42 42.02
N GLY A 955 15.80 -17.52 41.31
CA GLY A 955 15.48 -18.89 41.75
C GLY A 955 13.99 -19.27 41.66
N LYS A 956 13.15 -18.42 41.07
CA LYS A 956 11.72 -18.69 40.81
C LYS A 956 11.44 -18.72 39.29
N PRO A 957 10.34 -19.32 38.83
CA PRO A 957 9.94 -19.24 37.42
C PRO A 957 9.95 -17.80 36.91
N ASN A 958 10.58 -17.58 35.77
CA ASN A 958 10.55 -16.30 35.07
C ASN A 958 9.24 -16.22 34.27
N TYR A 959 8.30 -15.40 34.73
CA TYR A 959 6.98 -15.29 34.11
C TYR A 959 7.00 -14.37 32.88
N VAL A 960 6.15 -14.70 31.92
CA VAL A 960 5.78 -13.82 30.82
C VAL A 960 4.52 -13.05 31.24
N ASP A 961 3.42 -13.76 31.52
CA ASP A 961 2.17 -13.23 32.11
C ASP A 961 1.61 -11.96 31.42
N THR A 962 1.73 -11.89 30.09
CA THR A 962 1.22 -10.80 29.24
C THR A 962 -0.08 -11.19 28.54
N GLN A 963 -0.86 -10.21 28.06
CA GLN A 963 -2.11 -10.47 27.36
C GLN A 963 -1.90 -11.36 26.11
N VAL A 964 -0.91 -11.06 25.28
CA VAL A 964 -0.62 -11.83 24.06
C VAL A 964 -0.17 -13.27 24.35
N SER A 965 0.57 -13.48 25.44
CA SER A 965 1.05 -14.82 25.82
C SER A 965 -0.09 -15.79 26.14
N TYR A 966 -1.26 -15.27 26.53
CA TYR A 966 -2.48 -16.05 26.75
C TYR A 966 -3.40 -16.05 25.52
N ALA A 967 -3.62 -14.89 24.90
CA ALA A 967 -4.56 -14.73 23.79
C ALA A 967 -4.17 -15.55 22.56
N LEU A 968 -2.90 -15.52 22.17
CA LEU A 968 -2.44 -16.15 20.95
C LEU A 968 -2.59 -17.69 20.96
N PRO A 969 -2.08 -18.44 21.97
CA PRO A 969 -2.25 -19.89 22.00
C PRO A 969 -3.71 -20.33 22.14
N LEU A 970 -4.59 -19.50 22.69
CA LEU A 970 -6.04 -19.75 22.69
C LEU A 970 -6.63 -19.59 21.30
N ALA A 971 -6.44 -18.41 20.68
CA ALA A 971 -7.03 -18.10 19.37
C ALA A 971 -6.58 -19.04 18.25
N LEU A 972 -5.30 -19.44 18.28
CA LEU A 972 -4.70 -20.36 17.31
C LEU A 972 -4.82 -21.85 17.70
N GLY A 973 -5.36 -22.11 18.89
CA GLY A 973 -5.56 -23.44 19.46
C GLY A 973 -4.27 -24.26 19.61
N ALA A 974 -3.24 -23.65 20.19
CA ALA A 974 -2.10 -24.37 20.76
C ALA A 974 -2.45 -25.07 22.08
N VAL A 975 -3.55 -24.67 22.73
CA VAL A 975 -4.12 -25.32 23.92
C VAL A 975 -5.59 -25.70 23.69
N GLU A 976 -6.06 -26.73 24.38
CA GLU A 976 -7.44 -27.25 24.26
C GLU A 976 -7.96 -27.74 25.63
N GLY A 977 -9.28 -27.96 25.72
CA GLY A 977 -9.95 -28.52 26.90
C GLY A 977 -9.76 -27.69 28.17
N ALA A 978 -9.68 -28.36 29.32
CA ALA A 978 -9.58 -27.70 30.63
C ALA A 978 -8.34 -26.77 30.78
N THR A 979 -7.27 -27.04 30.03
CA THR A 979 -6.11 -26.13 29.98
C THR A 979 -6.47 -24.82 29.30
N ALA A 980 -7.22 -24.88 28.19
CA ALA A 980 -7.68 -23.67 27.50
C ALA A 980 -8.63 -22.86 28.40
N ASP A 981 -9.54 -23.49 29.14
CA ASP A 981 -10.42 -22.79 30.08
C ASP A 981 -9.62 -22.07 31.19
N SER A 982 -8.60 -22.73 31.72
CA SER A 982 -7.72 -22.14 32.74
C SER A 982 -6.89 -20.98 32.18
N LEU A 983 -6.42 -21.10 30.94
CA LEU A 983 -5.66 -20.06 30.25
C LEU A 983 -6.54 -18.87 29.85
N ALA A 984 -7.80 -19.10 29.48
CA ALA A 984 -8.77 -18.05 29.19
C ALA A 984 -9.12 -17.25 30.45
N ALA A 985 -9.24 -17.90 31.61
CA ALA A 985 -9.39 -17.21 32.88
C ALA A 985 -8.17 -16.32 33.20
N ARG A 986 -6.96 -16.77 32.87
CA ARG A 986 -5.74 -15.95 32.98
C ARG A 986 -5.71 -14.78 32.02
N LEU A 987 -6.16 -14.97 30.78
CA LEU A 987 -6.31 -13.88 29.81
C LEU A 987 -7.27 -12.81 30.36
N ALA A 988 -8.45 -13.22 30.84
CA ALA A 988 -9.42 -12.31 31.42
C ALA A 988 -8.87 -11.55 32.63
N GLU A 989 -8.12 -12.22 33.51
CA GLU A 989 -7.42 -11.59 34.65
C GLU A 989 -6.35 -10.59 34.18
N ALA A 990 -5.53 -10.95 33.20
CA ALA A 990 -4.47 -10.11 32.65
C ALA A 990 -5.03 -8.84 31.98
N VAL A 991 -6.20 -8.94 31.35
CA VAL A 991 -6.92 -7.79 30.79
C VAL A 991 -7.57 -6.94 31.89
N ALA A 992 -8.24 -7.56 32.86
CA ALA A 992 -9.02 -6.86 33.88
C ALA A 992 -8.15 -6.21 34.99
N ARG A 993 -6.86 -6.50 35.06
CA ARG A 993 -5.94 -5.92 36.04
C ARG A 993 -5.26 -4.64 35.52
N ARG A 994 -4.69 -3.88 36.46
CA ARG A 994 -3.73 -2.82 36.15
C ARG A 994 -2.42 -3.46 35.66
N ASN A 995 -1.89 -3.00 34.53
CA ASN A 995 -0.62 -3.50 33.96
C ASN A 995 0.44 -2.38 33.95
N GLU A 996 1.71 -2.74 33.85
CA GLU A 996 2.81 -1.78 33.69
C GLU A 996 3.34 -1.89 32.25
N ASP A 997 3.45 -0.75 31.56
CA ASP A 997 4.00 -0.71 30.21
C ASP A 997 5.54 -0.76 30.20
N ASP A 998 6.12 -0.80 29.02
CA ASP A 998 7.56 -0.89 28.79
C ASP A 998 8.35 0.37 29.20
N GLY A 999 7.64 1.45 29.53
CA GLY A 999 8.15 2.67 30.14
C GLY A 999 8.07 2.67 31.68
N GLY A 1000 7.52 1.62 32.29
CA GLY A 1000 7.31 1.54 33.74
C GLY A 1000 6.06 2.30 34.21
N VAL A 1001 5.18 2.71 33.30
CA VAL A 1001 3.97 3.46 33.63
C VAL A 1001 2.80 2.49 33.75
N ALA A 1002 2.12 2.55 34.88
CA ALA A 1002 1.01 1.64 35.15
C ALA A 1002 -0.31 2.14 34.52
N ARG A 1003 -0.87 1.30 33.66
CA ARG A 1003 -2.06 1.51 32.82
C ARG A 1003 -3.32 0.91 33.45
N PRO A 1004 -4.50 1.54 33.26
CA PRO A 1004 -5.72 1.13 33.94
C PRO A 1004 -6.18 -0.29 33.57
N PRO A 1005 -7.04 -0.92 34.39
CA PRO A 1005 -7.80 -2.11 33.98
C PRO A 1005 -8.41 -1.97 32.59
N TYR A 1006 -8.46 -3.08 31.84
CA TYR A 1006 -8.99 -3.13 30.47
C TYR A 1006 -8.21 -2.27 29.47
N SER A 1007 -6.93 -2.00 29.73
CA SER A 1007 -6.01 -1.44 28.74
C SER A 1007 -5.64 -2.50 27.69
N LEU A 1008 -5.54 -2.10 26.43
CA LEU A 1008 -5.03 -2.92 25.34
C LEU A 1008 -3.50 -2.97 25.40
N MET A 1009 -2.94 -4.02 26.01
CA MET A 1009 -1.49 -4.15 26.19
C MET A 1009 -0.82 -4.95 25.06
N THR A 1010 -1.59 -5.40 24.07
CA THR A 1010 -1.08 -6.16 22.92
C THR A 1010 -0.53 -5.26 21.82
N GLY A 1011 0.44 -5.80 21.07
CA GLY A 1011 0.92 -5.25 19.80
C GLY A 1011 0.11 -5.77 18.61
N PHE A 1012 0.70 -5.77 17.41
CA PHE A 1012 0.01 -6.19 16.18
C PHE A 1012 -0.54 -7.61 16.26
N ILE A 1013 0.30 -8.54 16.73
CA ILE A 1013 -0.01 -9.97 16.78
C ILE A 1013 -1.12 -10.22 17.80
N GLY A 1014 -0.97 -9.72 19.03
CA GLY A 1014 -1.95 -9.95 20.08
C GLY A 1014 -3.30 -9.28 19.80
N THR A 1015 -3.29 -8.08 19.22
CA THR A 1015 -4.52 -7.31 18.97
C THR A 1015 -5.48 -8.03 18.02
N ALA A 1016 -4.96 -8.68 16.98
CA ALA A 1016 -5.78 -9.41 16.02
C ALA A 1016 -6.58 -10.56 16.65
N TRP A 1017 -6.12 -11.08 17.79
CA TRP A 1017 -6.60 -12.33 18.37
C TRP A 1017 -7.23 -12.17 19.75
N VAL A 1018 -6.94 -11.11 20.51
CA VAL A 1018 -7.38 -10.95 21.90
C VAL A 1018 -8.89 -10.99 22.09
N SER A 1019 -9.65 -10.23 21.30
CA SER A 1019 -11.13 -10.19 21.42
C SER A 1019 -11.77 -11.52 21.04
N LYS A 1020 -11.22 -12.19 20.02
CA LYS A 1020 -11.64 -13.53 19.61
C LYS A 1020 -11.37 -14.56 20.71
N ALA A 1021 -10.15 -14.60 21.24
CA ALA A 1021 -9.76 -15.51 22.32
C ALA A 1021 -10.63 -15.35 23.57
N LEU A 1022 -10.96 -14.11 23.95
CA LEU A 1022 -11.88 -13.85 25.06
C LEU A 1022 -13.29 -14.39 24.77
N SER A 1023 -13.83 -14.06 23.59
CA SER A 1023 -15.23 -14.35 23.25
C SER A 1023 -15.50 -15.83 22.99
N ASP A 1024 -14.58 -16.51 22.30
CA ASP A 1024 -14.65 -17.96 22.08
C ASP A 1024 -14.70 -18.76 23.39
N HIS A 1025 -14.13 -18.21 24.47
CA HIS A 1025 -14.03 -18.83 25.78
C HIS A 1025 -14.97 -18.19 26.83
N GLY A 1026 -15.99 -17.43 26.41
CA GLY A 1026 -17.08 -16.97 27.28
C GLY A 1026 -16.82 -15.68 28.06
N TYR A 1027 -15.74 -14.95 27.74
CA TYR A 1027 -15.38 -13.65 28.34
C TYR A 1027 -15.69 -12.48 27.41
N THR A 1028 -16.82 -12.53 26.69
CA THR A 1028 -17.23 -11.48 25.75
C THR A 1028 -17.45 -10.12 26.45
N ASP A 1029 -17.82 -10.12 27.73
CA ASP A 1029 -17.91 -8.90 28.54
C ASP A 1029 -16.55 -8.18 28.66
N VAL A 1030 -15.47 -8.95 28.84
CA VAL A 1030 -14.10 -8.42 28.87
C VAL A 1030 -13.69 -7.88 27.50
N ALA A 1031 -14.08 -8.56 26.41
CA ALA A 1031 -13.82 -8.08 25.04
C ALA A 1031 -14.53 -6.75 24.75
N TYR A 1032 -15.79 -6.58 25.15
CA TYR A 1032 -16.51 -5.30 25.02
C TYR A 1032 -15.90 -4.19 25.87
N ARG A 1033 -15.41 -4.50 27.08
CA ARG A 1033 -14.72 -3.51 27.93
C ARG A 1033 -13.40 -3.04 27.32
N LEU A 1034 -12.65 -3.93 26.67
CA LEU A 1034 -11.46 -3.57 25.89
C LEU A 1034 -11.84 -2.68 24.69
N LEU A 1035 -12.87 -3.08 23.92
CA LEU A 1035 -13.32 -2.34 22.74
C LEU A 1035 -13.78 -0.92 23.09
N GLN A 1036 -14.44 -0.76 24.24
CA GLN A 1036 -15.03 0.50 24.68
C GLN A 1036 -14.14 1.29 25.65
N GLN A 1037 -12.91 0.83 25.92
CA GLN A 1037 -11.94 1.58 26.73
C GLN A 1037 -11.53 2.85 25.98
N GLU A 1038 -11.51 3.99 26.69
CA GLU A 1038 -11.16 5.29 26.14
C GLU A 1038 -9.82 5.82 26.65
N ASP A 1039 -9.31 5.29 27.78
CA ASP A 1039 -8.00 5.63 28.30
C ASP A 1039 -6.89 4.97 27.46
N TYR A 1040 -5.71 5.59 27.42
CA TYR A 1040 -4.54 4.98 26.79
C TYR A 1040 -3.97 3.82 27.65
N PRO A 1041 -3.57 2.69 27.04
CA PRO A 1041 -3.71 2.31 25.62
C PRO A 1041 -5.05 1.61 25.31
N SER A 1042 -5.72 2.02 24.22
CA SER A 1042 -6.96 1.42 23.72
C SER A 1042 -7.23 1.79 22.26
N TRP A 1043 -8.20 1.14 21.62
CA TRP A 1043 -8.63 1.52 20.26
C TRP A 1043 -9.37 2.86 20.21
N LEU A 1044 -10.17 3.18 21.23
CA LEU A 1044 -10.94 4.44 21.23
C LEU A 1044 -10.13 5.63 21.72
N TYR A 1045 -8.97 5.44 22.37
CA TYR A 1045 -8.11 6.57 22.71
C TYR A 1045 -7.72 7.39 21.46
N PRO A 1046 -7.16 6.84 20.37
CA PRO A 1046 -6.98 7.58 19.12
C PRO A 1046 -8.26 8.26 18.61
N VAL A 1047 -9.41 7.59 18.69
CA VAL A 1047 -10.71 8.13 18.26
C VAL A 1047 -11.09 9.37 19.07
N THR A 1048 -10.90 9.37 20.39
CA THR A 1048 -11.17 10.54 21.23
C THR A 1048 -10.21 11.71 20.95
N GLN A 1049 -9.04 11.42 20.37
CA GLN A 1049 -8.08 12.42 19.89
C GLN A 1049 -8.31 12.86 18.44
N GLY A 1050 -9.38 12.38 17.77
CA GLY A 1050 -9.75 12.80 16.41
C GLY A 1050 -9.12 11.96 15.29
N ALA A 1051 -8.67 10.74 15.58
CA ALA A 1051 -8.25 9.78 14.55
C ALA A 1051 -9.37 9.50 13.55
N THR A 1052 -9.02 9.50 12.27
CA THR A 1052 -9.93 9.17 11.14
C THR A 1052 -9.43 7.97 10.33
N SER A 1053 -8.40 7.31 10.86
CA SER A 1053 -7.71 6.14 10.33
C SER A 1053 -7.09 5.41 11.53
N ILE A 1054 -6.70 4.16 11.33
CA ILE A 1054 -5.98 3.41 12.35
C ILE A 1054 -4.51 3.88 12.35
N TRP A 1055 -3.95 4.10 13.53
CA TRP A 1055 -2.56 4.55 13.69
C TRP A 1055 -1.60 3.37 13.82
N GLU A 1056 -0.34 3.57 13.44
CA GLU A 1056 0.72 2.56 13.60
C GLU A 1056 1.00 2.29 15.07
N ARG A 1057 0.91 3.31 15.93
CA ARG A 1057 1.06 3.19 17.38
C ARG A 1057 -0.21 3.62 18.08
N LEU A 1058 -0.56 2.94 19.17
CA LEU A 1058 -1.64 3.39 20.06
C LEU A 1058 -1.35 4.77 20.69
N ASN A 1059 -0.07 5.17 20.74
CA ASN A 1059 0.42 6.49 21.16
C ASN A 1059 1.06 7.29 20.00
N SER A 1060 0.62 7.11 18.75
CA SER A 1060 1.11 7.96 17.66
C SER A 1060 0.95 9.45 17.96
N TYR A 1061 -0.12 9.79 18.67
CA TYR A 1061 -0.29 11.06 19.37
C TYR A 1061 -0.94 10.82 20.74
N THR A 1062 -0.49 11.56 21.76
CA THR A 1062 -1.18 11.69 23.05
C THR A 1062 -1.35 13.17 23.39
N ILE A 1063 -2.41 13.49 24.12
CA ILE A 1063 -2.64 14.88 24.55
C ILE A 1063 -1.55 15.35 25.53
N GLU A 1064 -0.95 14.42 26.27
CA GLU A 1064 0.10 14.68 27.25
C GLU A 1064 1.47 14.93 26.62
N ASP A 1065 1.90 14.08 25.68
CA ASP A 1065 3.28 14.02 25.18
C ASP A 1065 3.40 14.43 23.70
N GLY A 1066 2.29 14.81 23.05
CA GLY A 1066 2.27 15.06 21.62
C GLY A 1066 2.66 13.80 20.84
N PHE A 1067 3.71 13.88 20.03
CA PHE A 1067 4.19 12.74 19.22
C PHE A 1067 5.19 11.82 19.93
N GLY A 1068 5.61 12.13 21.17
CA GLY A 1068 6.41 11.23 22.02
C GLY A 1068 7.72 10.73 21.41
N ASP A 1069 8.43 11.58 20.65
CA ASP A 1069 9.66 11.26 19.90
C ASP A 1069 9.53 10.10 18.90
N ASN A 1070 8.31 9.70 18.54
CA ASN A 1070 8.08 8.56 17.66
C ASN A 1070 8.34 8.87 16.19
N ASN A 1071 8.52 10.13 15.79
CA ASN A 1071 8.43 10.58 14.40
C ASN A 1071 9.31 9.83 13.39
N SER A 1072 10.41 9.19 13.80
CA SER A 1072 11.19 8.33 12.90
C SER A 1072 10.45 7.06 12.43
N MET A 1073 9.36 6.68 13.10
CA MET A 1073 8.46 5.58 12.74
C MET A 1073 7.09 5.79 13.41
N ASN A 1074 6.29 6.71 12.84
CA ASN A 1074 5.00 7.13 13.39
C ASN A 1074 3.96 7.44 12.31
N SER A 1075 3.39 6.40 11.71
CA SER A 1075 2.28 6.52 10.76
C SER A 1075 0.95 6.74 11.46
N PHE A 1076 0.12 7.64 10.92
CA PHE A 1076 -1.28 7.83 11.33
C PHE A 1076 -2.24 7.06 10.40
N ASN A 1077 -1.75 6.23 9.49
CA ASN A 1077 -2.56 5.37 8.63
C ASN A 1077 -1.90 4.00 8.45
N HIS A 1078 -2.38 3.03 9.21
CA HIS A 1078 -1.84 1.69 9.30
C HIS A 1078 -2.95 0.73 9.73
N TYR A 1079 -3.20 -0.39 9.04
CA TYR A 1079 -4.40 -1.20 9.33
C TYR A 1079 -4.24 -2.24 10.46
N SER A 1080 -3.02 -2.51 10.94
CA SER A 1080 -2.73 -3.67 11.82
C SER A 1080 -3.55 -3.71 13.11
N PHE A 1081 -3.67 -2.59 13.85
CA PHE A 1081 -4.53 -2.51 15.04
C PHE A 1081 -6.04 -2.55 14.71
N GLY A 1082 -6.40 -2.34 13.44
CA GLY A 1082 -7.76 -2.45 12.90
C GLY A 1082 -8.24 -3.88 12.72
N ALA A 1083 -7.38 -4.89 12.97
CA ALA A 1083 -7.75 -6.31 12.90
C ALA A 1083 -8.91 -6.72 13.83
N VAL A 1084 -9.32 -5.86 14.78
CA VAL A 1084 -10.54 -6.03 15.58
C VAL A 1084 -11.82 -5.97 14.73
N GLY A 1085 -11.78 -5.45 13.50
CA GLY A 1085 -12.94 -5.36 12.60
C GLY A 1085 -13.60 -6.72 12.35
N GLN A 1086 -12.83 -7.79 12.18
CA GLN A 1086 -13.39 -9.14 12.06
C GLN A 1086 -14.23 -9.57 13.28
N TRP A 1087 -13.88 -9.11 14.49
CA TRP A 1087 -14.63 -9.42 15.70
C TRP A 1087 -15.97 -8.68 15.75
N MET A 1088 -16.02 -7.46 15.23
CA MET A 1088 -17.27 -6.69 15.12
C MET A 1088 -18.30 -7.44 14.27
N ILE A 1089 -17.87 -8.03 13.16
CA ILE A 1089 -18.75 -8.82 12.27
C ILE A 1089 -19.01 -10.22 12.86
N ALA A 1090 -17.97 -10.93 13.27
CA ALA A 1090 -18.07 -12.34 13.67
C ALA A 1090 -18.69 -12.55 15.06
N HIS A 1091 -18.50 -11.65 16.00
CA HIS A 1091 -18.97 -11.83 17.38
C HIS A 1091 -20.08 -10.85 17.74
N SER A 1092 -19.90 -9.55 17.51
CA SER A 1092 -20.95 -8.57 17.83
C SER A 1092 -22.21 -8.81 16.98
N LEU A 1093 -22.10 -8.80 15.64
CA LEU A 1093 -23.25 -9.16 14.78
C LEU A 1093 -23.55 -10.66 14.78
N GLY A 1094 -22.52 -11.49 15.00
CA GLY A 1094 -22.61 -12.93 15.06
C GLY A 1094 -22.51 -13.65 13.72
N ILE A 1095 -22.02 -12.98 12.65
CA ILE A 1095 -21.88 -13.59 11.32
C ILE A 1095 -20.56 -14.37 11.28
N GLN A 1096 -20.61 -15.67 11.58
CA GLN A 1096 -19.43 -16.52 11.70
C GLN A 1096 -19.35 -17.54 10.58
N ARG A 1097 -18.13 -17.83 10.13
CA ARG A 1097 -17.88 -18.90 9.16
C ARG A 1097 -18.39 -20.25 9.69
N GLY A 1098 -18.98 -21.03 8.79
CA GLY A 1098 -19.30 -22.44 8.98
C GLY A 1098 -18.50 -23.27 7.99
N ALA A 1099 -19.12 -23.62 6.86
CA ALA A 1099 -18.42 -24.12 5.70
C ALA A 1099 -17.63 -22.98 4.99
N PRO A 1100 -16.51 -23.32 4.32
CA PRO A 1100 -15.79 -22.38 3.46
C PRO A 1100 -16.73 -21.70 2.46
N GLY A 1101 -16.51 -20.41 2.19
CA GLY A 1101 -17.34 -19.66 1.25
C GLY A 1101 -18.73 -19.28 1.75
N PHE A 1102 -19.09 -19.56 3.02
CA PHE A 1102 -20.42 -19.31 3.60
C PHE A 1102 -21.57 -20.11 2.97
N LYS A 1103 -21.29 -21.25 2.33
CA LYS A 1103 -22.33 -22.17 1.85
C LYS A 1103 -23.27 -22.61 2.98
N SER A 1104 -22.68 -22.86 4.14
CA SER A 1104 -23.37 -22.86 5.42
C SER A 1104 -22.57 -22.04 6.42
N PHE A 1105 -23.24 -21.33 7.32
CA PHE A 1105 -22.58 -20.43 8.27
C PHE A 1105 -23.26 -20.43 9.63
N ASN A 1106 -22.62 -19.81 10.62
CA ASN A 1106 -23.13 -19.73 11.97
C ASN A 1106 -23.63 -18.31 12.25
N LEU A 1107 -24.80 -18.20 12.87
CA LEU A 1107 -25.35 -16.96 13.40
C LEU A 1107 -25.31 -17.03 14.92
N ARG A 1108 -24.33 -16.38 15.53
CA ARG A 1108 -24.10 -16.42 16.97
C ARG A 1108 -23.93 -15.00 17.51
N PRO A 1109 -25.01 -14.20 17.61
CA PRO A 1109 -24.89 -12.84 18.12
C PRO A 1109 -24.42 -12.86 19.57
N GLU A 1110 -23.57 -11.89 19.90
CA GLU A 1110 -23.11 -11.62 21.27
C GLU A 1110 -23.43 -10.17 21.65
N PRO A 1111 -24.70 -9.86 22.00
CA PRO A 1111 -25.08 -8.54 22.49
C PRO A 1111 -24.25 -8.13 23.70
N ASP A 1112 -23.87 -6.86 23.78
CA ASP A 1112 -22.99 -6.34 24.83
C ASP A 1112 -23.56 -6.66 26.24
N PRO A 1113 -22.88 -7.50 27.05
CA PRO A 1113 -23.31 -7.84 28.40
C PRO A 1113 -23.04 -6.75 29.43
N THR A 1114 -22.23 -5.74 29.08
CA THR A 1114 -22.00 -4.57 29.95
C THR A 1114 -23.15 -3.57 29.89
N GLY A 1115 -23.96 -3.61 28.82
CA GLY A 1115 -25.09 -2.71 28.57
C GLY A 1115 -24.68 -1.32 28.08
N GLN A 1116 -23.41 -1.09 27.73
CA GLN A 1116 -22.96 0.19 27.15
C GLN A 1116 -23.40 0.33 25.69
N MET A 1117 -23.39 -0.77 24.94
CA MET A 1117 -24.06 -0.88 23.64
C MET A 1117 -25.40 -1.60 23.78
N THR A 1118 -26.46 -1.01 23.22
CA THR A 1118 -27.83 -1.57 23.27
C THR A 1118 -28.32 -2.08 21.92
N GLU A 1119 -27.61 -1.75 20.84
CA GLU A 1119 -27.87 -2.25 19.50
C GLU A 1119 -26.59 -2.32 18.67
N ALA A 1120 -26.58 -3.26 17.74
CA ALA A 1120 -25.67 -3.28 16.61
C ALA A 1120 -26.36 -3.87 15.37
N SER A 1121 -26.08 -3.31 14.20
CA SER A 1121 -26.61 -3.75 12.91
C SER A 1121 -25.53 -3.68 11.84
N GLY A 1122 -25.60 -4.57 10.85
CA GLY A 1122 -24.68 -4.52 9.73
C GLY A 1122 -24.88 -5.70 8.79
N HIS A 1123 -23.93 -5.89 7.89
CA HIS A 1123 -23.94 -6.98 6.93
C HIS A 1123 -22.54 -7.42 6.51
N TYR A 1124 -22.50 -8.59 5.87
CA TYR A 1124 -21.38 -9.05 5.06
C TYR A 1124 -21.91 -9.56 3.72
N ASP A 1125 -21.34 -9.09 2.62
CA ASP A 1125 -21.62 -9.54 1.26
C ASP A 1125 -20.73 -10.74 0.93
N SER A 1126 -21.28 -11.93 1.19
CA SER A 1126 -20.61 -13.20 0.92
C SER A 1126 -20.63 -13.55 -0.57
N PRO A 1127 -19.82 -14.52 -1.04
CA PRO A 1127 -19.88 -14.98 -2.42
C PRO A 1127 -21.26 -15.54 -2.84
N TYR A 1128 -22.10 -15.94 -1.88
CA TYR A 1128 -23.48 -16.39 -2.14
C TYR A 1128 -24.53 -15.25 -2.03
N GLY A 1129 -24.10 -14.03 -1.67
CA GLY A 1129 -24.96 -12.86 -1.47
C GLY A 1129 -24.93 -12.33 -0.04
N ARG A 1130 -25.69 -11.27 0.19
CA ARG A 1130 -25.71 -10.51 1.45
C ARG A 1130 -26.25 -11.31 2.63
N ILE A 1131 -25.45 -11.36 3.70
CA ILE A 1131 -25.84 -11.81 5.04
C ILE A 1131 -26.01 -10.57 5.91
N SER A 1132 -27.24 -10.24 6.31
CA SER A 1132 -27.51 -9.13 7.23
C SER A 1132 -27.82 -9.63 8.62
N ALA A 1133 -27.35 -8.93 9.65
CA ALA A 1133 -27.63 -9.24 11.05
C ALA A 1133 -27.77 -7.96 11.87
N ALA A 1134 -28.74 -7.93 12.78
CA ALA A 1134 -28.91 -6.83 13.72
C ALA A 1134 -29.50 -7.33 15.04
N TRP A 1135 -28.92 -6.93 16.17
CA TRP A 1135 -29.48 -7.16 17.49
C TRP A 1135 -29.83 -5.83 18.18
N GLU A 1136 -30.84 -5.88 19.03
CA GLU A 1136 -31.33 -4.77 19.85
C GLU A 1136 -31.76 -5.33 21.20
N THR A 1137 -31.35 -4.69 22.30
CA THR A 1137 -31.74 -5.06 23.66
C THR A 1137 -32.58 -3.95 24.30
N ASP A 1138 -33.79 -4.31 24.74
CA ASP A 1138 -34.71 -3.44 25.48
C ASP A 1138 -35.07 -4.12 26.81
N GLY A 1139 -34.41 -3.72 27.89
CA GLY A 1139 -34.50 -4.39 29.19
C GLY A 1139 -33.98 -5.84 29.10
N ASP A 1140 -34.84 -6.80 29.44
CA ASP A 1140 -34.57 -8.24 29.33
C ASP A 1140 -34.95 -8.81 27.97
N ARG A 1141 -35.45 -8.01 27.02
CA ARG A 1141 -35.84 -8.49 25.69
C ARG A 1141 -34.69 -8.30 24.69
N LEU A 1142 -34.27 -9.40 24.05
CA LEU A 1142 -33.41 -9.40 22.87
C LEU A 1142 -34.27 -9.50 21.60
N THR A 1143 -34.03 -8.62 20.63
CA THR A 1143 -34.53 -8.75 19.25
C THR A 1143 -33.35 -9.01 18.33
N TYR A 1144 -33.43 -10.03 17.46
CA TYR A 1144 -32.39 -10.36 16.49
C TYR A 1144 -32.99 -10.54 15.10
N ARG A 1145 -32.58 -9.69 14.14
CA ARG A 1145 -33.06 -9.68 12.76
C ARG A 1145 -31.94 -10.20 11.86
N VAL A 1146 -32.24 -11.17 11.01
CA VAL A 1146 -31.24 -11.78 10.12
C VAL A 1146 -31.78 -12.09 8.73
N THR A 1147 -30.89 -12.02 7.74
CA THR A 1147 -31.14 -12.49 6.37
C THR A 1147 -30.10 -13.55 6.01
N VAL A 1148 -30.57 -14.71 5.56
CA VAL A 1148 -29.77 -15.82 5.04
C VAL A 1148 -29.94 -15.86 3.52
N PRO A 1149 -28.88 -15.66 2.71
CA PRO A 1149 -28.97 -15.58 1.25
C PRO A 1149 -29.46 -16.91 0.64
N ALA A 1150 -30.02 -16.88 -0.57
CA ALA A 1150 -30.51 -18.10 -1.19
C ALA A 1150 -29.39 -19.11 -1.44
N ASN A 1151 -29.75 -20.39 -1.53
CA ASN A 1151 -28.79 -21.48 -1.70
C ASN A 1151 -27.81 -21.65 -0.52
N THR A 1152 -28.02 -20.98 0.60
CA THR A 1152 -27.26 -21.15 1.83
C THR A 1152 -28.15 -21.57 2.99
N THR A 1153 -27.52 -21.99 4.08
CA THR A 1153 -28.17 -22.32 5.35
C THR A 1153 -27.39 -21.74 6.51
N ALA A 1154 -28.05 -21.43 7.62
CA ALA A 1154 -27.38 -20.92 8.81
C ALA A 1154 -27.74 -21.72 10.07
N SER A 1155 -26.78 -21.91 10.96
CA SER A 1155 -27.00 -22.42 12.31
C SER A 1155 -27.08 -21.25 13.28
N LEU A 1156 -28.27 -20.93 13.79
CA LEU A 1156 -28.48 -19.87 14.77
C LEU A 1156 -28.31 -20.39 16.20
N ALA A 1157 -27.49 -19.72 17.01
CA ALA A 1157 -27.34 -19.93 18.45
C ALA A 1157 -27.73 -18.66 19.21
N LEU A 1158 -29.02 -18.47 19.45
CA LEU A 1158 -29.61 -17.26 20.03
C LEU A 1158 -29.50 -17.24 21.57
N PRO A 1159 -28.87 -16.22 22.20
CA PRO A 1159 -28.87 -16.06 23.65
C PRO A 1159 -30.28 -15.97 24.23
N THR A 1160 -30.57 -16.78 25.25
CA THR A 1160 -31.84 -16.70 25.98
C THR A 1160 -31.76 -17.38 27.35
N SER A 1161 -32.41 -16.79 28.36
CA SER A 1161 -32.59 -17.39 29.68
C SER A 1161 -33.73 -18.42 29.71
N ASP A 1162 -34.67 -18.34 28.77
CA ASP A 1162 -35.79 -19.28 28.62
C ASP A 1162 -36.02 -19.61 27.14
N PRO A 1163 -35.70 -20.84 26.66
CA PRO A 1163 -35.94 -21.22 25.28
C PRO A 1163 -37.43 -21.20 24.89
N ALA A 1164 -38.35 -21.32 25.85
CA ALA A 1164 -39.79 -21.22 25.58
C ALA A 1164 -40.25 -19.77 25.33
N SER A 1165 -39.42 -18.77 25.64
CA SER A 1165 -39.70 -17.36 25.36
C SER A 1165 -39.43 -16.95 23.90
N VAL A 1166 -38.69 -17.77 23.16
CA VAL A 1166 -38.28 -17.41 21.79
C VAL A 1166 -39.49 -17.36 20.86
N ARG A 1167 -39.62 -16.26 20.12
CA ARG A 1167 -40.62 -16.08 19.07
C ARG A 1167 -39.95 -15.70 17.76
N GLU A 1168 -40.55 -16.06 16.63
CA GLU A 1168 -40.18 -15.53 15.32
C GLU A 1168 -41.35 -14.71 14.76
N SER A 1169 -41.11 -13.42 14.47
CA SER A 1169 -42.14 -12.48 14.03
C SER A 1169 -43.39 -12.47 14.93
N GLY A 1170 -43.21 -12.67 16.24
CA GLY A 1170 -44.28 -12.70 17.26
C GLY A 1170 -44.94 -14.07 17.49
N GLU A 1171 -44.61 -15.10 16.71
CA GLU A 1171 -45.20 -16.44 16.78
C GLU A 1171 -44.23 -17.50 17.34
N GLU A 1172 -44.74 -18.67 17.76
CA GLU A 1172 -43.89 -19.78 18.21
C GLU A 1172 -43.01 -20.33 17.09
N VAL A 1173 -41.72 -20.52 17.37
CA VAL A 1173 -40.71 -20.90 16.37
C VAL A 1173 -41.00 -22.26 15.72
N SER A 1174 -41.56 -23.21 16.46
CA SER A 1174 -41.88 -24.57 16.00
C SER A 1174 -42.91 -24.61 14.87
N ALA A 1175 -43.69 -23.54 14.67
CA ALA A 1175 -44.73 -23.44 13.67
C ALA A 1175 -44.29 -22.76 12.36
N ARG A 1176 -43.03 -22.30 12.26
CA ARG A 1176 -42.60 -21.37 11.20
C ARG A 1176 -41.78 -22.06 10.10
N PRO A 1177 -42.11 -21.86 8.82
CA PRO A 1177 -41.33 -22.41 7.70
C PRO A 1177 -39.88 -21.93 7.70
N GLY A 1178 -38.96 -22.83 7.30
CA GLY A 1178 -37.53 -22.53 7.18
C GLY A 1178 -36.75 -22.60 8.50
N ILE A 1179 -37.38 -22.98 9.61
CA ILE A 1179 -36.74 -23.06 10.92
C ILE A 1179 -36.88 -24.47 11.48
N LYS A 1180 -35.77 -25.05 11.93
CA LYS A 1180 -35.75 -26.35 12.61
C LYS A 1180 -35.04 -26.21 13.96
N PRO A 1181 -35.75 -26.36 15.09
CA PRO A 1181 -35.12 -26.36 16.41
C PRO A 1181 -34.10 -27.50 16.53
N SER A 1182 -32.88 -27.19 16.97
CA SER A 1182 -31.78 -28.15 17.12
C SER A 1182 -31.30 -28.33 18.56
N GLY A 1183 -31.80 -27.54 19.52
CA GLY A 1183 -31.67 -27.80 20.96
C GLY A 1183 -31.51 -26.54 21.81
N PHE A 1184 -31.27 -26.71 23.11
CA PHE A 1184 -30.87 -25.66 24.02
C PHE A 1184 -29.62 -26.09 24.79
N ALA A 1185 -28.55 -25.31 24.70
CA ALA A 1185 -27.28 -25.61 25.35
C ALA A 1185 -26.53 -24.32 25.69
N ALA A 1186 -25.85 -24.29 26.84
CA ALA A 1186 -25.03 -23.17 27.29
C ALA A 1186 -25.74 -21.79 27.24
N GLY A 1187 -27.02 -21.74 27.63
CA GLY A 1187 -27.81 -20.49 27.63
C GLY A 1187 -28.21 -20.00 26.23
N ARG A 1188 -28.19 -20.87 25.21
CA ARG A 1188 -28.55 -20.53 23.84
C ARG A 1188 -29.58 -21.50 23.27
N ALA A 1189 -30.60 -20.95 22.61
CA ALA A 1189 -31.55 -21.72 21.80
C ALA A 1189 -31.01 -21.85 20.38
N ASN A 1190 -30.92 -23.09 19.90
CA ASN A 1190 -30.29 -23.44 18.63
C ASN A 1190 -31.34 -23.78 17.57
N PHE A 1191 -31.14 -23.26 16.36
CA PHE A 1191 -32.01 -23.47 15.20
C PHE A 1191 -31.19 -23.64 13.92
N ASP A 1192 -31.58 -24.59 13.07
CA ASP A 1192 -31.13 -24.64 11.68
C ASP A 1192 -32.09 -23.79 10.84
N LEU A 1193 -31.53 -22.82 10.11
CA LEU A 1193 -32.25 -21.88 9.28
C LEU A 1193 -31.99 -22.17 7.80
N ALA A 1194 -33.06 -22.24 7.02
CA ALA A 1194 -32.98 -22.17 5.57
C ALA A 1194 -32.78 -20.70 5.13
N SER A 1195 -32.51 -20.47 3.84
CA SER A 1195 -32.48 -19.11 3.27
C SER A 1195 -33.77 -18.32 3.55
N GLY A 1196 -33.67 -17.01 3.75
CA GLY A 1196 -34.79 -16.13 4.09
C GLY A 1196 -34.48 -15.08 5.14
N THR A 1197 -35.45 -14.21 5.40
CA THR A 1197 -35.38 -13.19 6.44
C THR A 1197 -36.20 -13.62 7.67
N TYR A 1198 -35.61 -13.41 8.85
CA TYR A 1198 -36.15 -13.82 10.14
C TYR A 1198 -36.03 -12.70 11.16
N THR A 1199 -37.00 -12.61 12.08
CA THR A 1199 -36.92 -11.72 13.25
C THR A 1199 -37.22 -12.53 14.50
N PHE A 1200 -36.20 -12.78 15.32
CA PHE A 1200 -36.32 -13.48 16.57
C PHE A 1200 -36.47 -12.49 17.73
N THR A 1201 -37.31 -12.84 18.71
CA THR A 1201 -37.33 -12.16 20.02
C THR A 1201 -37.19 -13.19 21.12
N ALA A 1202 -36.40 -12.90 22.16
CA ALA A 1202 -36.19 -13.80 23.29
C ALA A 1202 -36.01 -13.02 24.60
N LEU A 1203 -36.26 -13.67 25.74
CA LEU A 1203 -35.85 -13.18 27.05
C LEU A 1203 -34.36 -13.47 27.25
N ARG A 1204 -33.60 -12.46 27.63
CA ARG A 1204 -32.15 -12.51 27.82
C ARG A 1204 -31.76 -13.18 29.12
#